data_AF-A0A6I3MW87-F1
#
_entry.id   AF-A0A6I3MW87-F1
#
_cell.length_a   1.000
_cell.length_b   1.000
_cell.length_c   1.000
_cell.angle_alpha   90.00
_cell.angle_beta   90.00
_cell.angle_gamma   90.00
#
_symmetry.space_group_name_H-M   'P 1'
#
loop_
_entity.id
_entity.type
_entity.pdbx_description
1 polymer ?
#
loop_
_entity_poly.entity_id
_entity_poly.type
_entity_poly.pdbx_seq_one_letter_code
_entity_poly.pdbx_strand_id
1 'polypeptide(L)'
;MITVVIDGFEVSVPKGTLVIRAAEQLGIQIPRFCDHPLLDPVGACRQCLVDIEINGRAFPKPQASCTIPVEPGMIVKTQLTSAVADKAQKGVMELLLINHPLDCPVCDKGGECPLQNQALSSGHSESRFQGVKRTFEKPINISSQVLLDRERCVLCARCTRFSEQIASDPFITLNERGALQQVGIYEKQPFTSYFSGNVVQICPVGALTGASYRFRARPFDLVSTPSACEHCASGCDMRTDVRRGKTLRRLAGEDASVNEEWNCDKGRWAFKYVTAVDRLAHPQIRNSDGELVQASWPEALAAAAAGLKASHAAVLVGGRATHEDAYGYSKFARVALSTNDIDFRSRISSDEEREFLAARVVGSKTTYLDIDRADHVVLVGFEPEEESPIVFLRLNKQFRKRALKVTSIGSKLSIGVEKLKGEFVKVAPGQEANAVAGLSLTAKSVILVGERASESAGVLTAVAALADSTSAKIAWIPRRAGERGALEAGAIGNLLPGGRPVADAAARVDIAALWGAPSLPAAVGRTNDEIYSAVNSGDIGALLVGGVDPLDGINGAAALAALDKAFVVSLEIAPSEVTQRADVILPVAAITEKSGSFLNWEGRARSFDAAVDDSLNRSDLRILSMIAEEMGTSLNLGTVTAAAKEIASLGTWDGARATLKSTSAIKAATLKENEFILTSWRR
;
A
#
# COMPACT_ATOMS: atom_id res chain seq x y z
N MET A 1 -9.06 0.98 -35.69
CA MET A 1 -8.27 2.22 -35.47
C MET A 1 -8.92 3.33 -36.25
N ILE A 2 -8.83 4.58 -35.79
CA ILE A 2 -9.24 5.79 -36.49
C ILE A 2 -7.98 6.63 -36.68
N THR A 3 -7.72 7.06 -37.92
CA THR A 3 -6.61 7.94 -38.27
C THR A 3 -7.10 9.37 -38.37
N VAL A 4 -6.39 10.29 -37.70
CA VAL A 4 -6.67 11.73 -37.71
C VAL A 4 -5.37 12.50 -37.89
N VAL A 5 -5.48 13.75 -38.35
CA VAL A 5 -4.34 14.67 -38.48
C VAL A 5 -4.40 15.68 -37.35
N ILE A 6 -3.34 15.83 -36.55
CA ILE A 6 -3.22 16.83 -35.50
C ILE A 6 -1.98 17.68 -35.77
N ASP A 7 -2.16 18.98 -35.99
CA ASP A 7 -1.08 19.92 -36.32
C ASP A 7 -0.20 19.48 -37.50
N GLY A 8 -0.81 18.80 -38.48
CA GLY A 8 -0.11 18.28 -39.67
C GLY A 8 0.51 16.89 -39.51
N PHE A 9 0.44 16.29 -38.32
CA PHE A 9 0.93 14.95 -38.05
C PHE A 9 -0.20 13.92 -37.99
N GLU A 10 -0.04 12.79 -38.65
CA GLU A 10 -1.00 11.70 -38.60
C GLU A 10 -0.84 10.86 -37.33
N VAL A 11 -1.96 10.48 -36.72
CA VAL A 11 -2.00 9.55 -35.58
C VAL A 11 -3.16 8.59 -35.73
N SER A 12 -2.92 7.31 -35.42
CA SER A 12 -3.93 6.25 -35.46
C SER A 12 -4.23 5.77 -34.04
N VAL A 13 -5.49 5.88 -33.60
CA VAL A 13 -5.91 5.55 -32.23
C VAL A 13 -7.15 4.65 -32.20
N PRO A 14 -7.46 3.96 -31.09
CA PRO A 14 -8.70 3.21 -30.95
C PRO A 14 -9.96 4.10 -31.09
N LYS A 15 -11.07 3.53 -31.56
CA LYS A 15 -12.36 4.24 -31.63
C LYS A 15 -12.78 4.68 -30.23
N GLY A 16 -13.28 5.92 -30.12
CA GLY A 16 -13.69 6.51 -28.83
C GLY A 16 -12.56 7.22 -28.07
N THR A 17 -11.32 7.19 -28.58
CA THR A 17 -10.22 8.00 -28.04
C THR A 17 -10.55 9.48 -28.17
N LEU A 18 -10.37 10.26 -27.10
CA LEU A 18 -10.60 11.71 -27.10
C LEU A 18 -9.48 12.42 -27.87
N VAL A 19 -9.79 13.55 -28.50
CA VAL A 19 -8.79 14.35 -29.25
C VAL A 19 -7.58 14.71 -28.39
N ILE A 20 -7.79 15.06 -27.11
CA ILE A 20 -6.68 15.36 -26.20
C ILE A 20 -5.74 14.17 -25.97
N ARG A 21 -6.28 12.94 -25.95
CA ARG A 21 -5.50 11.70 -25.77
C ARG A 21 -4.77 11.31 -27.04
N ALA A 22 -5.35 11.59 -28.21
CA ALA A 22 -4.66 11.41 -29.49
C ALA A 22 -3.48 12.38 -29.65
N ALA A 23 -3.65 13.64 -29.24
CA ALA A 23 -2.56 14.63 -29.25
C ALA A 23 -1.38 14.23 -28.32
N GLU A 24 -1.67 13.66 -27.15
CA GLU A 24 -0.63 13.17 -26.23
C GLU A 24 0.26 12.08 -26.84
N GLN A 25 -0.27 11.21 -27.71
CA GLN A 25 0.52 10.19 -28.39
C GLN A 25 1.53 10.77 -29.38
N LEU A 26 1.30 12.00 -29.85
CA LEU A 26 2.21 12.76 -30.70
C LEU A 26 3.17 13.65 -29.88
N GLY A 27 3.08 13.64 -28.55
CA GLY A 27 3.81 14.58 -27.69
C GLY A 27 3.27 16.02 -27.74
N ILE A 28 2.10 16.25 -28.34
CA ILE A 28 1.48 17.57 -28.43
C ILE A 28 0.71 17.86 -27.15
N GLN A 29 1.20 18.82 -26.37
CA GLN A 29 0.54 19.22 -25.12
C GLN A 29 -0.58 20.24 -25.38
N ILE A 30 -1.82 19.84 -25.08
CA ILE A 30 -2.96 20.76 -25.03
C ILE A 30 -3.19 21.22 -23.57
N PRO A 31 -3.19 22.55 -23.28
CA PRO A 31 -3.44 23.10 -21.95
C PRO A 31 -4.76 22.63 -21.33
N ARG A 32 -4.78 22.39 -20.00
CA ARG A 32 -5.95 21.80 -19.31
C ARG A 32 -5.94 21.99 -17.80
N PHE A 33 -7.13 22.04 -17.20
CA PHE A 33 -7.32 22.05 -15.74
C PHE A 33 -8.36 21.06 -15.20
N CYS A 34 -9.44 20.77 -15.93
CA CYS A 34 -10.50 19.86 -15.45
C CYS A 34 -10.34 18.42 -15.94
N ASP A 35 -9.64 18.23 -17.07
CA ASP A 35 -9.37 16.92 -17.67
C ASP A 35 -8.39 16.12 -16.82
N HIS A 36 -8.64 14.83 -16.63
CA HIS A 36 -7.75 13.88 -15.96
C HIS A 36 -7.95 12.51 -16.62
N PRO A 37 -6.90 11.73 -16.95
CA PRO A 37 -7.04 10.47 -17.70
C PRO A 37 -7.97 9.44 -17.04
N LEU A 38 -7.95 9.42 -15.70
CA LEU A 38 -8.73 8.47 -14.88
C LEU A 38 -10.14 8.97 -14.50
N LEU A 39 -10.52 10.18 -14.87
CA LEU A 39 -11.85 10.73 -14.61
C LEU A 39 -12.64 10.86 -15.92
N ASP A 40 -13.96 10.83 -15.83
CA ASP A 40 -14.81 11.03 -17.01
C ASP A 40 -14.56 12.42 -17.71
N PRO A 41 -14.94 12.58 -18.96
CA PRO A 41 -14.94 13.90 -19.60
C PRO A 41 -15.94 14.88 -18.97
N VAL A 42 -15.57 16.16 -18.83
CA VAL A 42 -16.49 17.20 -18.30
C VAL A 42 -16.45 18.55 -19.04
N GLY A 43 -15.28 18.94 -19.59
CA GLY A 43 -15.16 20.19 -20.34
C GLY A 43 -15.38 21.49 -19.53
N ALA A 44 -15.27 21.45 -18.20
CA ALA A 44 -15.61 22.57 -17.31
C ALA A 44 -14.71 23.82 -17.52
N CYS A 45 -13.38 23.63 -17.61
CA CYS A 45 -12.44 24.76 -17.62
C CYS A 45 -12.31 25.47 -18.97
N ARG A 46 -12.67 24.81 -20.08
CA ARG A 46 -12.45 25.29 -21.46
C ARG A 46 -11.00 25.65 -21.83
N GLN A 47 -9.99 25.27 -21.04
CA GLN A 47 -8.59 25.55 -21.35
C GLN A 47 -8.04 24.72 -22.54
N CYS A 48 -8.72 23.62 -22.90
CA CYS A 48 -8.28 22.68 -23.92
C CYS A 48 -8.93 22.89 -25.30
N LEU A 49 -9.33 24.13 -25.60
CA LEU A 49 -10.00 24.47 -26.85
C LEU A 49 -9.05 24.30 -28.05
N VAL A 50 -9.52 23.62 -29.08
CA VAL A 50 -8.82 23.37 -30.35
C VAL A 50 -9.77 23.62 -31.52
N ASP A 51 -9.21 23.94 -32.69
CA ASP A 51 -10.00 24.00 -33.92
C ASP A 51 -10.09 22.61 -34.54
N ILE A 52 -11.27 22.27 -35.02
CA ILE A 52 -11.54 20.98 -35.62
C ILE A 52 -12.22 21.19 -36.96
N GLU A 53 -11.73 20.47 -37.95
CA GLU A 53 -12.32 20.34 -39.29
C GLU A 53 -12.56 18.85 -39.56
N ILE A 54 -13.71 18.50 -40.12
CA ILE A 54 -14.00 17.13 -40.54
C ILE A 54 -14.44 17.17 -41.99
N ASN A 55 -13.75 16.43 -42.86
CA ASN A 55 -14.07 16.31 -44.28
C ASN A 55 -14.26 17.67 -44.99
N GLY A 56 -13.38 18.65 -44.75
CA GLY A 56 -13.46 19.97 -45.37
C GLY A 56 -14.39 20.97 -44.67
N ARG A 57 -15.09 20.56 -43.60
CA ARG A 57 -16.02 21.42 -42.85
C ARG A 57 -15.47 21.76 -41.47
N ALA A 58 -15.11 23.03 -41.27
CA ALA A 58 -14.69 23.55 -39.98
C ALA A 58 -15.88 23.66 -39.00
N PHE A 59 -15.63 23.35 -37.73
CA PHE A 59 -16.57 23.67 -36.67
C PHE A 59 -16.69 25.19 -36.50
N PRO A 60 -17.88 25.72 -36.19
CA PRO A 60 -18.11 27.18 -36.11
C PRO A 60 -17.43 27.85 -34.90
N LYS A 61 -16.96 27.06 -33.94
CA LYS A 61 -16.26 27.52 -32.73
C LYS A 61 -15.21 26.50 -32.31
N PRO A 62 -14.16 26.91 -31.58
CA PRO A 62 -13.22 25.97 -30.98
C PRO A 62 -13.95 24.94 -30.10
N GLN A 63 -13.50 23.69 -30.15
CA GLN A 63 -14.08 22.57 -29.44
C GLN A 63 -13.19 22.15 -28.27
N ALA A 64 -13.81 21.67 -27.19
CA ALA A 64 -13.05 21.15 -26.05
C ALA A 64 -12.49 19.75 -26.41
N SER A 65 -11.18 19.67 -26.62
CA SER A 65 -10.49 18.42 -26.99
C SER A 65 -10.66 17.29 -25.96
N CYS A 66 -10.92 17.62 -24.69
CA CYS A 66 -11.15 16.65 -23.63
C CYS A 66 -12.53 15.99 -23.63
N THR A 67 -13.47 16.42 -24.47
CA THR A 67 -14.85 15.85 -24.51
C THR A 67 -15.24 15.32 -25.88
N ILE A 68 -14.42 15.54 -26.90
CA ILE A 68 -14.74 15.14 -28.28
C ILE A 68 -13.90 13.91 -28.67
N PRO A 69 -14.52 12.78 -29.04
CA PRO A 69 -13.81 11.63 -29.57
C PRO A 69 -13.31 11.92 -30.99
N VAL A 70 -12.23 11.26 -31.40
CA VAL A 70 -11.73 11.33 -32.77
C VAL A 70 -12.71 10.68 -33.75
N GLU A 71 -12.80 11.24 -34.96
CA GLU A 71 -13.62 10.71 -36.06
C GLU A 71 -12.80 10.61 -37.36
N PRO A 72 -13.14 9.70 -38.29
CA PRO A 72 -12.46 9.63 -39.58
C PRO A 72 -12.53 10.95 -40.36
N GLY A 73 -11.41 11.34 -40.97
CA GLY A 73 -11.32 12.59 -41.74
C GLY A 73 -11.23 13.85 -40.88
N MET A 74 -11.00 13.70 -39.57
CA MET A 74 -10.80 14.80 -38.64
C MET A 74 -9.38 15.37 -38.74
N ILE A 75 -9.30 16.69 -38.88
CA ILE A 75 -8.10 17.51 -38.81
C ILE A 75 -8.24 18.43 -37.60
N VAL A 76 -7.30 18.34 -36.66
CA VAL A 76 -7.26 19.12 -35.44
C VAL A 76 -6.10 20.11 -35.51
N LYS A 77 -6.37 21.38 -35.23
CA LYS A 77 -5.36 22.43 -35.10
C LYS A 77 -5.35 22.93 -33.65
N THR A 78 -4.25 22.71 -32.94
CA THR A 78 -4.08 23.15 -31.56
C THR A 78 -3.65 24.62 -31.50
N GLN A 79 -3.34 25.13 -30.31
CA GLN A 79 -2.78 26.48 -30.15
C GLN A 79 -1.45 26.68 -30.88
N LEU A 80 -0.77 25.59 -31.27
CA LEU A 80 0.49 25.66 -32.02
C LEU A 80 0.26 26.10 -33.47
N THR A 81 -0.87 25.73 -34.07
CA THR A 81 -1.13 25.96 -35.50
C THR A 81 -2.42 26.75 -35.78
N SER A 82 -3.25 27.01 -34.76
CA SER A 82 -4.43 27.88 -34.86
C SER A 82 -4.32 29.09 -33.94
N ALA A 83 -4.32 30.28 -34.54
CA ALA A 83 -4.43 31.55 -33.84
C ALA A 83 -5.78 31.71 -33.11
N VAL A 84 -6.84 31.05 -33.58
CA VAL A 84 -8.15 31.08 -32.91
C VAL A 84 -8.10 30.24 -31.63
N ALA A 85 -7.50 29.05 -31.67
CA ALA A 85 -7.29 28.22 -30.50
C ALA A 85 -6.37 28.92 -29.47
N ASP A 86 -5.24 29.47 -29.90
CA ASP A 86 -4.32 30.23 -29.02
C ASP A 86 -5.03 31.41 -28.34
N LYS A 87 -5.76 32.23 -29.11
CA LYS A 87 -6.54 33.35 -28.57
C LYS A 87 -7.60 32.88 -27.57
N ALA A 88 -8.30 31.78 -27.87
CA ALA A 88 -9.32 31.23 -26.97
C ALA A 88 -8.71 30.77 -25.64
N GLN A 89 -7.57 30.07 -25.68
CA GLN A 89 -6.87 29.58 -24.49
C GLN A 89 -6.33 30.73 -23.62
N LYS A 90 -5.78 31.79 -24.23
CA LYS A 90 -5.36 33.01 -23.52
C LYS A 90 -6.53 33.74 -22.85
N GLY A 91 -7.66 33.83 -23.55
CA GLY A 91 -8.89 34.42 -22.99
C GLY A 91 -9.44 33.61 -21.81
N VAL A 92 -9.44 32.28 -21.91
CA VAL A 92 -9.83 31.41 -20.78
C VAL A 92 -8.89 31.57 -19.60
N MET A 93 -7.58 31.62 -19.83
CA MET A 93 -6.60 31.85 -18.76
C MET A 93 -6.87 33.16 -18.02
N GLU A 94 -7.14 34.23 -18.75
CA GLU A 94 -7.49 35.52 -18.15
C GLU A 94 -8.75 35.42 -17.29
N LEU A 95 -9.82 34.79 -17.79
CA LEU A 95 -11.07 34.59 -17.03
C LEU A 95 -10.85 33.78 -15.74
N LEU A 96 -9.99 32.76 -15.77
CA LEU A 96 -9.62 31.98 -14.59
C LEU A 96 -8.85 32.84 -13.57
N LEU A 97 -7.99 33.73 -14.05
CA LEU A 97 -7.17 34.61 -13.22
C LEU A 97 -7.92 35.84 -12.67
N ILE A 98 -9.07 36.23 -13.26
CA ILE A 98 -9.88 37.38 -12.78
C ILE A 98 -10.16 37.27 -11.29
N ASN A 99 -10.63 36.11 -10.84
CA ASN A 99 -11.00 35.87 -9.44
C ASN A 99 -9.96 35.07 -8.64
N HIS A 100 -8.82 34.71 -9.24
CA HIS A 100 -7.73 34.05 -8.54
C HIS A 100 -6.85 35.08 -7.81
N PRO A 101 -6.47 34.84 -6.54
CA PRO A 101 -5.65 35.76 -5.76
C PRO A 101 -4.19 35.75 -6.22
N LEU A 102 -3.47 36.84 -5.94
CA LEU A 102 -2.02 36.94 -6.19
C LEU A 102 -1.21 36.28 -5.06
N ASP A 103 -1.65 35.10 -4.64
CA ASP A 103 -1.09 34.34 -3.52
C ASP A 103 0.14 33.50 -3.92
N CYS A 104 0.57 33.53 -5.19
CA CYS A 104 1.68 32.69 -5.67
C CYS A 104 2.93 32.69 -4.76
N PRO A 105 3.38 33.83 -4.20
CA PRO A 105 4.56 33.86 -3.32
C PRO A 105 4.36 33.14 -1.98
N VAL A 106 3.11 32.99 -1.51
CA VAL A 106 2.78 32.32 -0.24
C VAL A 106 2.23 30.90 -0.46
N CYS A 107 1.59 30.64 -1.59
CA CYS A 107 0.94 29.38 -1.97
C CYS A 107 1.89 28.17 -1.95
N ASP A 108 1.54 27.13 -1.20
CA ASP A 108 2.38 25.91 -1.05
C ASP A 108 2.63 25.14 -2.34
N LYS A 109 1.73 25.29 -3.32
CA LYS A 109 1.86 24.68 -4.65
C LYS A 109 2.65 25.56 -5.63
N GLY A 110 3.06 26.77 -5.22
CA GLY A 110 3.90 27.64 -6.05
C GLY A 110 5.21 26.93 -6.42
N GLY A 111 5.54 26.92 -7.72
CA GLY A 111 6.65 26.15 -8.29
C GLY A 111 6.23 24.82 -8.92
N GLU A 112 5.11 24.22 -8.50
CA GLU A 112 4.57 22.98 -9.09
C GLU A 112 3.10 23.12 -9.53
N CYS A 113 2.58 24.36 -9.62
CA CYS A 113 1.17 24.62 -9.89
C CYS A 113 0.89 24.67 -11.41
N PRO A 114 0.05 23.76 -11.95
CA PRO A 114 -0.38 23.84 -13.34
C PRO A 114 -0.95 25.20 -13.76
N LEU A 115 -1.68 25.91 -12.89
CA LEU A 115 -2.21 27.24 -13.20
C LEU A 115 -1.09 28.26 -13.38
N GLN A 116 -0.10 28.26 -12.50
CA GLN A 116 1.07 29.14 -12.61
C GLN A 116 1.83 28.87 -13.92
N ASN A 117 2.10 27.60 -14.20
CA ASN A 117 2.88 27.19 -15.38
C ASN A 117 2.14 27.54 -16.67
N GLN A 118 0.83 27.26 -16.74
CA GLN A 118 0.03 27.56 -17.92
C GLN A 118 -0.30 29.05 -18.06
N ALA A 119 -0.34 29.83 -16.98
CA ALA A 119 -0.42 31.28 -17.06
C ALA A 119 0.84 31.87 -17.72
N LEU A 120 2.02 31.31 -17.43
CA LEU A 120 3.28 31.72 -18.05
C LEU A 120 3.35 31.30 -19.53
N SER A 121 2.94 30.07 -19.87
CA SER A 121 3.05 29.55 -21.24
C SER A 121 1.92 29.97 -22.18
N SER A 122 0.71 30.18 -21.64
CA SER A 122 -0.53 30.28 -22.41
C SER A 122 -1.45 31.40 -21.92
N GLY A 123 -0.96 32.29 -21.05
CA GLY A 123 -1.65 33.48 -20.57
C GLY A 123 -1.17 34.78 -21.22
N HIS A 124 -1.80 35.89 -20.81
CA HIS A 124 -1.32 37.23 -21.12
C HIS A 124 -0.30 37.70 -20.08
N SER A 125 0.64 38.55 -20.48
CA SER A 125 1.64 39.15 -19.57
C SER A 125 1.03 40.17 -18.61
N GLU A 126 -0.09 40.79 -18.99
CA GLU A 126 -0.80 41.81 -18.22
C GLU A 126 -2.27 41.43 -18.05
N SER A 127 -2.85 41.82 -16.90
CA SER A 127 -4.28 41.65 -16.65
C SER A 127 -5.03 42.91 -17.06
N ARG A 128 -6.13 42.76 -17.80
CA ARG A 128 -7.06 43.86 -18.12
C ARG A 128 -8.07 44.10 -17.00
N PHE A 129 -8.13 43.21 -16.01
CA PHE A 129 -9.09 43.29 -14.91
C PHE A 129 -8.58 44.23 -13.81
N GLN A 130 -9.28 45.34 -13.63
CA GLN A 130 -9.00 46.36 -12.60
C GLN A 130 -10.00 46.34 -11.43
N GLY A 131 -10.94 45.39 -11.43
CA GLY A 131 -11.96 45.26 -10.39
C GLY A 131 -11.46 44.61 -9.11
N VAL A 132 -12.34 44.51 -8.13
CA VAL A 132 -12.07 43.82 -6.86
C VAL A 132 -12.23 42.31 -7.06
N LYS A 133 -11.19 41.55 -6.69
CA LYS A 133 -11.23 40.08 -6.68
C LYS A 133 -12.08 39.58 -5.51
N ARG A 134 -12.79 38.46 -5.70
CA ARG A 134 -13.52 37.82 -4.60
C ARG A 134 -12.59 37.36 -3.48
N THR A 135 -13.06 37.44 -2.24
CA THR A 135 -12.35 36.98 -1.05
C THR A 135 -13.21 35.96 -0.30
N PHE A 136 -12.57 35.01 0.37
CA PHE A 136 -13.22 34.01 1.20
C PHE A 136 -12.43 33.82 2.49
N GLU A 137 -13.07 33.26 3.51
CA GLU A 137 -12.37 32.73 4.67
C GLU A 137 -11.39 31.61 4.23
N LYS A 138 -10.13 31.71 4.70
CA LYS A 138 -9.05 30.74 4.46
C LYS A 138 -8.13 30.64 5.68
N PRO A 139 -7.60 29.45 6.02
CA PRO A 139 -7.97 28.14 5.48
C PRO A 139 -9.24 27.60 6.14
N ILE A 140 -10.01 26.77 5.42
CA ILE A 140 -11.11 25.98 5.99
C ILE A 140 -10.64 24.54 6.18
N ASN A 141 -10.90 23.99 7.37
CA ASN A 141 -10.66 22.58 7.63
C ASN A 141 -11.83 21.77 7.06
N ILE A 142 -11.61 21.04 5.96
CA ILE A 142 -12.62 20.13 5.42
C ILE A 142 -12.47 18.70 5.97
N SER A 143 -11.25 18.36 6.43
CA SER A 143 -10.97 17.19 7.27
C SER A 143 -9.81 17.51 8.22
N SER A 144 -9.41 16.54 9.04
CA SER A 144 -8.22 16.66 9.91
C SER A 144 -6.91 16.75 9.11
N GLN A 145 -6.89 16.29 7.86
CA GLN A 145 -5.69 16.24 7.02
C GLN A 145 -5.74 17.21 5.83
N VAL A 146 -6.92 17.71 5.43
CA VAL A 146 -7.09 18.52 4.22
C VAL A 146 -7.65 19.90 4.53
N LEU A 147 -6.94 20.92 4.04
CA LEU A 147 -7.27 22.34 4.16
C LEU A 147 -7.72 22.90 2.82
N LEU A 148 -8.67 23.83 2.85
CA LEU A 148 -9.26 24.47 1.67
C LEU A 148 -9.09 26.00 1.71
N ASP A 149 -8.31 26.53 0.77
CA ASP A 149 -8.18 27.94 0.45
C ASP A 149 -9.07 28.25 -0.78
N ARG A 150 -10.36 28.52 -0.54
CA ARG A 150 -11.40 28.62 -1.60
C ARG A 150 -11.10 29.61 -2.72
N GLU A 151 -10.54 30.76 -2.39
CA GLU A 151 -10.21 31.80 -3.36
C GLU A 151 -9.20 31.35 -4.42
N ARG A 152 -8.34 30.36 -4.12
CA ARG A 152 -7.39 29.79 -5.09
C ARG A 152 -8.06 28.79 -6.04
N CYS A 153 -9.28 28.35 -5.75
CA CYS A 153 -9.97 27.35 -6.56
C CYS A 153 -10.43 27.91 -7.90
N VAL A 154 -10.11 27.18 -8.98
CA VAL A 154 -10.53 27.50 -10.37
C VAL A 154 -11.77 26.72 -10.82
N LEU A 155 -12.49 26.08 -9.89
CA LEU A 155 -13.75 25.36 -10.14
C LEU A 155 -13.65 24.30 -11.25
N CYS A 156 -12.51 23.63 -11.36
CA CYS A 156 -12.31 22.60 -12.38
C CYS A 156 -13.04 21.28 -12.08
N ALA A 157 -13.65 21.15 -10.90
CA ALA A 157 -14.36 19.98 -10.41
C ALA A 157 -13.53 18.68 -10.26
N ARG A 158 -12.20 18.69 -10.42
CA ARG A 158 -11.38 17.46 -10.29
C ARG A 158 -11.54 16.80 -8.92
N CYS A 159 -11.53 17.58 -7.84
CA CYS A 159 -11.62 17.06 -6.47
C CYS A 159 -12.98 16.42 -6.18
N THR A 160 -14.09 17.10 -6.51
CA THR A 160 -15.45 16.57 -6.29
C THR A 160 -15.69 15.31 -7.14
N ARG A 161 -15.19 15.31 -8.37
CA ARG A 161 -15.31 14.16 -9.28
C ARG A 161 -14.43 12.99 -8.86
N PHE A 162 -13.23 13.22 -8.34
CA PHE A 162 -12.44 12.16 -7.72
C PHE A 162 -13.22 11.52 -6.55
N SER A 163 -13.76 12.35 -5.66
CA SER A 163 -14.53 11.93 -4.50
C SER A 163 -15.70 11.02 -4.91
N GLU A 164 -16.44 11.41 -5.94
CA GLU A 164 -17.61 10.65 -6.42
C GLU A 164 -17.26 9.44 -7.31
N GLN A 165 -16.37 9.63 -8.29
CA GLN A 165 -16.15 8.66 -9.37
C GLN A 165 -15.13 7.58 -9.00
N ILE A 166 -14.13 7.92 -8.17
CA ILE A 166 -13.03 7.02 -7.81
C ILE A 166 -13.24 6.45 -6.42
N ALA A 167 -13.40 7.33 -5.42
CA ALA A 167 -13.54 6.92 -4.02
C ALA A 167 -14.96 6.44 -3.67
N SER A 168 -15.97 6.77 -4.48
CA SER A 168 -17.40 6.57 -4.13
C SER A 168 -17.77 7.19 -2.78
N ASP A 169 -17.13 8.32 -2.46
CA ASP A 169 -17.23 9.11 -1.23
C ASP A 169 -17.62 10.55 -1.58
N PRO A 170 -18.88 10.84 -1.99
CA PRO A 170 -19.27 12.16 -2.49
C PRO A 170 -19.42 13.23 -1.38
N PHE A 171 -18.46 13.34 -0.47
CA PHE A 171 -18.50 14.23 0.70
C PHE A 171 -18.16 15.70 0.39
N ILE A 172 -17.56 15.98 -0.78
CA ILE A 172 -17.28 17.34 -1.25
C ILE A 172 -18.01 17.61 -2.58
N THR A 173 -18.66 18.77 -2.67
CA THR A 173 -19.50 19.18 -3.81
C THR A 173 -19.22 20.60 -4.26
N LEU A 174 -19.77 20.98 -5.41
CA LEU A 174 -19.82 22.38 -5.86
C LEU A 174 -21.15 23.00 -5.39
N ASN A 175 -21.08 23.81 -4.35
CA ASN A 175 -22.21 24.53 -3.78
C ASN A 175 -22.41 25.86 -4.52
N GLU A 176 -23.58 26.47 -4.38
CA GLU A 176 -23.98 27.70 -5.07
C GLU A 176 -23.98 27.60 -6.61
N ARG A 177 -24.18 28.74 -7.29
CA ARG A 177 -24.24 28.83 -8.77
C ARG A 177 -23.49 30.05 -9.29
N GLY A 178 -23.04 29.96 -10.55
CA GLY A 178 -22.37 31.07 -11.23
C GLY A 178 -21.07 31.49 -10.54
N ALA A 179 -20.85 32.80 -10.40
CA ALA A 179 -19.63 33.34 -9.79
C ALA A 179 -19.47 33.02 -8.29
N LEU A 180 -20.56 32.68 -7.61
CA LEU A 180 -20.59 32.28 -6.19
C LEU A 180 -20.26 30.80 -5.98
N GLN A 181 -20.18 30.02 -7.07
CA GLN A 181 -19.92 28.60 -6.98
C GLN A 181 -18.59 28.31 -6.27
N GLN A 182 -18.61 27.34 -5.36
CA GLN A 182 -17.48 27.03 -4.49
C GLN A 182 -17.47 25.55 -4.11
N VAL A 183 -16.27 25.03 -3.85
CA VAL A 183 -16.12 23.71 -3.24
C VAL A 183 -16.50 23.81 -1.76
N GLY A 184 -17.32 22.89 -1.28
CA GLY A 184 -17.73 22.80 0.12
C GLY A 184 -17.98 21.36 0.56
N ILE A 185 -18.05 21.15 1.88
CA ILE A 185 -18.53 19.92 2.51
C ILE A 185 -20.02 20.05 2.84
N TYR A 186 -20.71 18.94 3.07
CA TYR A 186 -22.04 18.97 3.67
C TYR A 186 -21.95 19.41 5.13
N GLU A 187 -22.82 20.32 5.58
CA GLU A 187 -22.78 20.89 6.94
C GLU A 187 -22.77 19.82 8.06
N LYS A 188 -23.38 18.66 7.81
CA LYS A 188 -23.50 17.57 8.79
C LYS A 188 -22.60 16.36 8.51
N GLN A 189 -21.83 16.37 7.42
CA GLN A 189 -20.95 15.25 7.06
C GLN A 189 -19.53 15.78 6.76
N PRO A 190 -18.57 15.60 7.69
CA PRO A 190 -17.18 15.95 7.43
C PRO A 190 -16.61 15.09 6.30
N PHE A 191 -15.51 15.53 5.69
CA PHE A 191 -14.86 14.77 4.63
C PHE A 191 -14.08 13.57 5.21
N THR A 192 -14.81 12.48 5.51
CA THR A 192 -14.28 11.23 6.07
C THR A 192 -14.14 10.18 4.98
N SER A 193 -13.06 10.28 4.20
CA SER A 193 -12.72 9.31 3.16
C SER A 193 -11.35 8.72 3.41
N TYR A 194 -11.17 7.42 3.13
CA TYR A 194 -9.86 6.76 3.12
C TYR A 194 -8.93 7.27 2.00
N PHE A 195 -9.46 8.10 1.10
CA PHE A 195 -8.78 8.58 -0.09
C PHE A 195 -8.68 10.11 -0.12
N SER A 196 -8.93 10.79 1.00
CA SER A 196 -9.04 12.25 1.07
C SER A 196 -7.77 12.95 0.58
N GLY A 197 -6.59 12.39 0.84
CA GLY A 197 -5.31 12.94 0.42
C GLY A 197 -5.12 13.09 -1.08
N ASN A 198 -5.81 12.28 -1.91
CA ASN A 198 -5.72 12.41 -3.36
C ASN A 198 -6.35 13.70 -3.87
N VAL A 199 -7.27 14.32 -3.13
CA VAL A 199 -7.85 15.60 -3.55
C VAL A 199 -6.82 16.73 -3.53
N VAL A 200 -5.79 16.61 -2.68
CA VAL A 200 -4.66 17.55 -2.61
C VAL A 200 -3.76 17.39 -3.85
N GLN A 201 -3.47 16.13 -4.23
CA GLN A 201 -2.63 15.82 -5.39
C GLN A 201 -3.33 16.23 -6.69
N ILE A 202 -4.58 15.82 -6.88
CA ILE A 202 -5.34 16.02 -8.13
C ILE A 202 -5.71 17.49 -8.38
N CYS A 203 -5.76 18.33 -7.33
CA CYS A 203 -6.09 19.74 -7.44
C CYS A 203 -5.04 20.48 -8.29
N PRO A 204 -5.37 21.09 -9.43
CA PRO A 204 -4.36 21.75 -10.29
C PRO A 204 -3.87 23.09 -9.75
N VAL A 205 -4.35 23.50 -8.57
CA VAL A 205 -4.08 24.78 -7.92
C VAL A 205 -3.81 24.56 -6.44
N GLY A 206 -3.27 25.56 -5.74
CA GLY A 206 -3.04 25.48 -4.29
C GLY A 206 -4.27 25.71 -3.43
N ALA A 207 -5.45 25.25 -3.89
CA ALA A 207 -6.71 25.40 -3.16
C ALA A 207 -6.88 24.31 -2.11
N LEU A 208 -6.53 23.06 -2.44
CA LEU A 208 -6.57 21.94 -1.49
C LEU A 208 -5.13 21.60 -1.07
N THR A 209 -4.84 21.64 0.22
CA THR A 209 -3.50 21.42 0.77
C THR A 209 -3.53 20.40 1.91
N GLY A 210 -2.42 19.70 2.11
CA GLY A 210 -2.24 18.87 3.31
C GLY A 210 -1.97 19.72 4.54
N ALA A 211 -2.67 19.47 5.64
CA ALA A 211 -2.51 20.19 6.90
C ALA A 211 -1.08 20.09 7.46
N SER A 212 -0.42 18.93 7.29
CA SER A 212 0.95 18.72 7.75
C SER A 212 2.01 19.43 6.89
N TYR A 213 1.73 19.68 5.62
CA TYR A 213 2.68 20.23 4.65
C TYR A 213 2.53 21.76 4.47
N ARG A 214 1.36 22.30 4.81
CA ARG A 214 1.03 23.72 4.66
C ARG A 214 2.11 24.62 5.25
N PHE A 215 2.69 25.47 4.42
CA PHE A 215 3.77 26.42 4.74
C PHE A 215 5.07 25.80 5.32
N ARG A 216 5.33 24.51 5.09
CA ARG A 216 6.56 23.84 5.61
C ARG A 216 7.75 23.91 4.66
N ALA A 217 7.52 23.88 3.36
CA ALA A 217 8.56 23.93 2.34
C ALA A 217 7.99 24.36 0.98
N ARG A 218 8.88 24.74 0.06
CA ARG A 218 8.54 24.87 -1.36
C ARG A 218 8.85 23.59 -2.11
N PRO A 219 8.15 23.31 -3.24
CA PRO A 219 8.43 22.14 -4.06
C PRO A 219 9.90 22.00 -4.48
N PHE A 220 10.56 23.12 -4.79
CA PHE A 220 11.98 23.15 -5.16
C PHE A 220 12.96 23.04 -3.98
N ASP A 221 12.48 23.06 -2.73
CA ASP A 221 13.30 22.78 -1.54
C ASP A 221 13.38 21.27 -1.23
N LEU A 222 12.57 20.44 -1.91
CA LEU A 222 12.36 19.03 -1.59
C LEU A 222 13.28 18.14 -2.43
N VAL A 223 13.88 17.15 -1.79
CA VAL A 223 14.42 15.98 -2.47
C VAL A 223 13.29 14.97 -2.60
N SER A 224 13.01 14.56 -3.84
CA SER A 224 11.91 13.63 -4.15
C SER A 224 12.47 12.27 -4.53
N THR A 225 12.18 11.25 -3.73
CA THR A 225 12.68 9.88 -3.95
C THR A 225 11.52 8.94 -4.29
N PRO A 226 11.59 8.18 -5.41
CA PRO A 226 10.65 7.09 -5.68
C PRO A 226 10.63 6.07 -4.52
N SER A 227 9.46 5.57 -4.18
CA SER A 227 9.26 4.73 -3.00
C SER A 227 8.07 3.79 -3.14
N ALA A 228 7.86 2.93 -2.14
CA ALA A 228 6.74 2.00 -2.08
C ALA A 228 5.99 2.18 -0.74
N CYS A 229 4.68 1.97 -0.76
CA CYS A 229 3.87 2.04 0.46
C CYS A 229 4.21 0.88 1.42
N GLU A 230 4.53 1.20 2.67
CA GLU A 230 4.91 0.23 3.71
C GLU A 230 3.74 -0.26 4.59
N HIS A 231 2.52 0.20 4.33
CA HIS A 231 1.42 -0.01 5.28
C HIS A 231 0.62 -1.28 5.02
N CYS A 232 0.16 -1.51 3.79
CA CYS A 232 -0.68 -2.65 3.43
C CYS A 232 -0.16 -3.39 2.20
N ALA A 233 -0.64 -4.61 1.99
CA ALA A 233 -0.16 -5.49 0.92
C ALA A 233 -0.54 -5.04 -0.50
N SER A 234 -1.28 -3.95 -0.68
CA SER A 234 -1.63 -3.40 -2.00
C SER A 234 -0.39 -3.12 -2.87
N GLY A 235 0.71 -2.64 -2.26
CA GLY A 235 1.97 -2.33 -2.95
C GLY A 235 1.94 -1.06 -3.82
N CYS A 236 1.31 0.01 -3.33
CA CYS A 236 1.21 1.27 -4.09
C CYS A 236 2.59 1.83 -4.47
N ASP A 237 2.71 2.28 -5.72
CA ASP A 237 3.80 3.14 -6.15
C ASP A 237 3.67 4.52 -5.50
N MET A 238 4.78 5.06 -5.00
CA MET A 238 4.78 6.29 -4.23
C MET A 238 6.03 7.13 -4.47
N ARG A 239 5.96 8.39 -4.02
CA ARG A 239 7.10 9.29 -3.94
C ARG A 239 7.17 9.87 -2.53
N THR A 240 8.35 9.87 -1.94
CA THR A 240 8.60 10.46 -0.62
C THR A 240 9.40 11.75 -0.80
N ASP A 241 8.87 12.86 -0.30
CA ASP A 241 9.53 14.16 -0.38
C ASP A 241 10.13 14.54 0.98
N VAL A 242 11.45 14.75 0.99
CA VAL A 242 12.26 15.00 2.19
C VAL A 242 12.91 16.37 2.13
N ARG A 243 13.05 17.00 3.30
CA ARG A 243 13.86 18.20 3.50
C ARG A 243 14.65 18.08 4.80
N ARG A 244 15.98 18.22 4.72
CA ARG A 244 16.89 18.13 5.89
C ARG A 244 16.63 16.88 6.74
N GLY A 245 16.57 15.72 6.09
CA GLY A 245 16.34 14.42 6.73
C GLY A 245 14.93 14.19 7.29
N LYS A 246 13.98 15.11 7.07
CA LYS A 246 12.58 14.95 7.51
C LYS A 246 11.64 14.78 6.33
N THR A 247 10.82 13.72 6.36
CA THR A 247 9.72 13.54 5.42
C THR A 247 8.65 14.59 5.65
N LEU A 248 8.31 15.36 4.61
CA LEU A 248 7.32 16.43 4.70
C LEU A 248 5.98 16.06 4.05
N ARG A 249 6.01 15.26 2.99
CA ARG A 249 4.82 14.72 2.33
C ARG A 249 5.16 13.46 1.53
N ARG A 250 4.13 12.70 1.20
CA ARG A 250 4.20 11.59 0.25
C ARG A 250 3.16 11.76 -0.85
N LEU A 251 3.53 11.44 -2.09
CA LEU A 251 2.62 11.44 -3.23
C LEU A 251 2.41 10.02 -3.76
N ALA A 252 1.26 9.77 -4.38
CA ALA A 252 1.06 8.55 -5.15
C ALA A 252 1.89 8.66 -6.44
N GLY A 253 2.61 7.60 -6.77
CA GLY A 253 3.24 7.41 -8.08
C GLY A 253 2.21 6.93 -9.11
N GLU A 254 2.68 6.72 -10.34
CA GLU A 254 1.84 6.34 -11.47
C GLU A 254 2.13 4.91 -11.92
N ASP A 255 1.28 3.96 -11.53
CA ASP A 255 1.38 2.56 -11.94
C ASP A 255 0.00 1.95 -12.23
N ALA A 256 -0.37 1.92 -13.51
CA ALA A 256 -1.62 1.36 -13.98
C ALA A 256 -1.79 -0.14 -13.72
N SER A 257 -0.72 -0.87 -13.35
CA SER A 257 -0.80 -2.28 -12.96
C SER A 257 -1.19 -2.49 -11.50
N VAL A 258 -1.02 -1.46 -10.64
CA VAL A 258 -1.33 -1.53 -9.20
C VAL A 258 -2.33 -0.44 -8.80
N ASN A 259 -1.85 0.78 -8.54
CA ASN A 259 -2.63 1.84 -7.89
C ASN A 259 -3.07 2.98 -8.82
N GLU A 260 -2.77 2.88 -10.12
CA GLU A 260 -2.95 3.96 -11.10
C GLU A 260 -2.24 5.21 -10.59
N GLU A 261 -2.97 6.28 -10.23
CA GLU A 261 -2.39 7.51 -9.67
C GLU A 261 -2.84 7.76 -8.22
N TRP A 262 -3.37 6.74 -7.54
CA TRP A 262 -4.05 6.88 -6.25
C TRP A 262 -3.30 6.19 -5.11
N ASN A 263 -3.45 6.71 -3.90
CA ASN A 263 -3.09 5.98 -2.68
C ASN A 263 -4.12 6.23 -1.58
N CYS A 264 -4.13 5.41 -0.54
CA CYS A 264 -4.97 5.68 0.62
C CYS A 264 -4.30 6.66 1.59
N ASP A 265 -5.09 7.15 2.53
CA ASP A 265 -4.66 8.09 3.56
C ASP A 265 -3.63 7.48 4.52
N LYS A 266 -3.60 6.14 4.68
CA LYS A 266 -2.50 5.45 5.38
C LYS A 266 -1.17 5.76 4.69
N GLY A 267 -1.05 5.42 3.39
CA GLY A 267 0.14 5.73 2.59
C GLY A 267 0.47 7.22 2.54
N ARG A 268 -0.57 8.06 2.45
CA ARG A 268 -0.41 9.51 2.33
C ARG A 268 0.16 10.18 3.59
N TRP A 269 -0.34 9.81 4.77
CA TRP A 269 -0.16 10.60 6.00
C TRP A 269 0.57 9.85 7.11
N ALA A 270 0.55 8.51 7.12
CA ALA A 270 1.09 7.71 8.22
C ALA A 270 2.62 7.55 8.15
N PHE A 271 3.37 8.58 7.77
CA PHE A 271 4.83 8.62 7.82
C PHE A 271 5.37 9.31 9.10
N LYS A 272 4.48 9.90 9.90
CA LYS A 272 4.87 10.62 11.12
C LYS A 272 5.37 9.71 12.25
N TYR A 273 5.21 8.39 12.15
CA TYR A 273 5.67 7.45 13.19
C TYR A 273 7.16 7.64 13.51
N VAL A 274 8.00 8.00 12.54
CA VAL A 274 9.44 8.26 12.76
C VAL A 274 9.68 9.43 13.73
N THR A 275 8.78 10.42 13.73
CA THR A 275 8.91 11.66 14.54
C THR A 275 7.96 11.72 15.73
N ALA A 276 6.95 10.86 15.76
CA ALA A 276 5.85 10.91 16.74
C ALA A 276 6.05 9.97 17.93
N VAL A 277 6.97 9.01 17.80
CA VAL A 277 7.33 8.09 18.87
C VAL A 277 8.64 8.52 19.50
N ASP A 278 8.82 8.20 20.79
CA ASP A 278 10.08 8.42 21.49
C ASP A 278 11.13 7.44 20.95
N ARG A 279 11.71 7.78 19.81
CA ARG A 279 12.48 6.87 18.98
C ARG A 279 13.72 6.38 19.71
N LEU A 280 13.99 5.08 19.63
CA LEU A 280 15.21 4.48 20.14
C LEU A 280 16.42 5.01 19.34
N ALA A 281 17.33 5.72 20.02
CA ALA A 281 18.50 6.35 19.40
C ALA A 281 19.79 5.54 19.58
N HIS A 282 19.88 4.74 20.64
CA HIS A 282 21.08 4.01 21.02
C HIS A 282 20.72 2.57 21.43
N PRO A 283 21.64 1.61 21.24
CA PRO A 283 21.52 0.30 21.86
C PRO A 283 21.33 0.42 23.37
N GLN A 284 20.57 -0.51 23.94
CA GLN A 284 20.36 -0.59 25.38
C GLN A 284 20.54 -2.04 25.84
N ILE A 285 21.04 -2.22 27.07
CA ILE A 285 21.20 -3.51 27.72
C ILE A 285 20.56 -3.44 29.10
N ARG A 286 19.92 -4.52 29.52
CA ARG A 286 19.42 -4.66 30.90
C ARG A 286 20.56 -4.99 31.84
N ASN A 287 20.78 -4.13 32.83
CA ASN A 287 21.81 -4.34 33.85
C ASN A 287 21.34 -5.36 34.93
N SER A 288 22.22 -5.65 35.89
CA SER A 288 21.92 -6.57 37.01
C SER A 288 20.79 -6.10 37.93
N ASP A 289 20.52 -4.80 37.96
CA ASP A 289 19.42 -4.20 38.74
C ASP A 289 18.08 -4.29 38.00
N GLY A 290 18.07 -4.84 36.78
CA GLY A 290 16.90 -5.01 35.94
C GLY A 290 16.54 -3.76 35.13
N GLU A 291 17.40 -2.74 35.08
CA GLU A 291 17.16 -1.48 34.39
C GLU A 291 17.82 -1.46 33.01
N LEU A 292 17.12 -0.90 32.01
CA LEU A 292 17.66 -0.68 30.68
C LEU A 292 18.60 0.53 30.69
N VAL A 293 19.87 0.31 30.36
CA VAL A 293 20.89 1.35 30.27
C VAL A 293 21.42 1.46 28.85
N GLN A 294 21.78 2.67 28.44
CA GLN A 294 22.41 2.91 27.14
C GLN A 294 23.75 2.16 27.06
N ALA A 295 23.97 1.48 25.93
CA ALA A 295 25.18 0.69 25.66
C ALA A 295 25.82 1.07 24.32
N SER A 296 27.08 0.70 24.16
CA SER A 296 27.75 0.78 22.85
C SER A 296 27.29 -0.34 21.92
N TRP A 297 27.45 -0.16 20.60
CA TRP A 297 27.14 -1.23 19.64
C TRP A 297 27.94 -2.52 19.91
N PRO A 298 29.28 -2.50 20.08
CA PRO A 298 30.03 -3.73 20.37
C PRO A 298 29.56 -4.45 21.63
N GLU A 299 29.29 -3.70 22.70
CA GLU A 299 28.81 -4.25 23.98
C GLU A 299 27.43 -4.91 23.83
N ALA A 300 26.49 -4.24 23.16
CA ALA A 300 25.15 -4.77 22.94
C ALA A 300 25.14 -6.00 22.01
N LEU A 301 25.99 -6.00 20.99
CA LEU A 301 26.15 -7.16 20.11
C LEU A 301 26.74 -8.36 20.85
N ALA A 302 27.76 -8.15 21.69
CA ALA A 302 28.34 -9.20 22.52
C ALA A 302 27.32 -9.78 23.51
N ALA A 303 26.53 -8.92 24.17
CA ALA A 303 25.45 -9.37 25.05
C ALA A 303 24.37 -10.16 24.31
N ALA A 304 23.92 -9.67 23.16
CA ALA A 304 22.93 -10.36 22.32
C ALA A 304 23.44 -11.73 21.85
N ALA A 305 24.66 -11.79 21.32
CA ALA A 305 25.27 -13.02 20.85
C ALA A 305 25.46 -14.04 21.98
N ALA A 306 25.88 -13.59 23.16
CA ALA A 306 26.06 -14.46 24.32
C ALA A 306 24.72 -15.05 24.79
N GLY A 307 23.68 -14.24 24.96
CA GLY A 307 22.38 -14.72 25.44
C GLY A 307 21.65 -15.61 24.43
N LEU A 308 21.74 -15.29 23.12
CA LEU A 308 21.17 -16.13 22.07
C LEU A 308 21.90 -17.49 21.92
N LYS A 309 23.20 -17.57 22.28
CA LYS A 309 23.97 -18.82 22.29
C LYS A 309 23.74 -19.68 23.53
N ALA A 310 23.34 -19.06 24.64
CA ALA A 310 23.27 -19.73 25.94
C ALA A 310 22.16 -20.79 26.02
N SER A 311 21.16 -20.73 25.13
CA SER A 311 20.02 -21.63 25.11
C SER A 311 19.46 -21.81 23.69
N HIS A 312 18.51 -22.73 23.52
CA HIS A 312 17.76 -22.82 22.28
C HIS A 312 16.97 -21.53 22.04
N ALA A 313 17.16 -20.91 20.89
CA ALA A 313 16.60 -19.61 20.55
C ALA A 313 15.59 -19.71 19.40
N ALA A 314 14.56 -18.87 19.45
CA ALA A 314 13.56 -18.72 18.39
C ALA A 314 13.48 -17.27 17.90
N VAL A 315 12.93 -17.11 16.69
CA VAL A 315 12.86 -15.81 16.00
C VAL A 315 11.41 -15.43 15.72
N LEU A 316 11.00 -14.26 16.16
CA LEU A 316 9.69 -13.69 15.87
C LEU A 316 9.89 -12.42 15.06
N VAL A 317 9.40 -12.40 13.82
CA VAL A 317 9.49 -11.23 12.94
C VAL A 317 8.09 -10.73 12.61
N GLY A 318 7.92 -9.42 12.50
CA GLY A 318 6.64 -8.81 12.16
C GLY A 318 6.35 -8.78 10.67
N GLY A 319 5.06 -8.65 10.32
CA GLY A 319 4.61 -8.48 8.93
C GLY A 319 4.98 -7.13 8.28
N ARG A 320 5.87 -6.34 8.88
CA ARG A 320 6.35 -5.03 8.38
C ARG A 320 7.78 -5.06 7.85
N ALA A 321 8.50 -6.16 8.03
CA ALA A 321 9.85 -6.30 7.49
C ALA A 321 9.86 -6.20 5.96
N THR A 322 10.94 -5.65 5.40
CA THR A 322 11.20 -5.73 3.96
C THR A 322 11.49 -7.18 3.57
N HIS A 323 11.40 -7.49 2.27
CA HIS A 323 11.72 -8.83 1.77
C HIS A 323 13.16 -9.22 2.10
N GLU A 324 14.10 -8.29 1.98
CA GLU A 324 15.52 -8.51 2.28
C GLU A 324 15.77 -8.66 3.78
N ASP A 325 15.10 -7.87 4.63
CA ASP A 325 15.18 -8.03 6.08
C ASP A 325 14.62 -9.38 6.51
N ALA A 326 13.44 -9.77 6.02
CA ALA A 326 12.83 -11.07 6.33
C ALA A 326 13.69 -12.25 5.87
N TYR A 327 14.38 -12.11 4.75
CA TYR A 327 15.39 -13.07 4.30
C TYR A 327 16.57 -13.15 5.28
N GLY A 328 17.01 -12.01 5.80
CA GLY A 328 17.98 -11.92 6.90
C GLY A 328 17.55 -12.71 8.13
N TYR A 329 16.32 -12.52 8.62
CA TYR A 329 15.78 -13.26 9.76
C TYR A 329 15.74 -14.77 9.48
N SER A 330 15.28 -15.17 8.28
CA SER A 330 15.21 -16.56 7.82
C SER A 330 16.58 -17.25 7.79
N LYS A 331 17.61 -16.57 7.25
CA LYS A 331 18.98 -17.08 7.20
C LYS A 331 19.62 -17.07 8.59
N PHE A 332 19.41 -16.02 9.40
CA PHE A 332 19.92 -15.93 10.77
C PHE A 332 19.42 -17.08 11.64
N ALA A 333 18.10 -17.33 11.65
CA ALA A 333 17.50 -18.43 12.41
C ALA A 333 18.14 -19.78 12.08
N ARG A 334 18.39 -20.05 10.80
CA ARG A 334 18.83 -21.37 10.35
C ARG A 334 20.34 -21.56 10.32
N VAL A 335 21.10 -20.51 10.05
CA VAL A 335 22.56 -20.56 9.91
C VAL A 335 23.26 -20.21 11.22
N ALA A 336 22.81 -19.16 11.92
CA ALA A 336 23.42 -18.74 13.18
C ALA A 336 22.83 -19.47 14.39
N LEU A 337 21.50 -19.62 14.46
CA LEU A 337 20.82 -20.28 15.58
C LEU A 337 20.53 -21.77 15.37
N SER A 338 20.75 -22.30 14.16
CA SER A 338 20.46 -23.71 13.81
C SER A 338 19.03 -24.15 14.14
N THR A 339 18.05 -23.27 13.97
CA THR A 339 16.63 -23.53 14.26
C THR A 339 15.71 -23.25 13.06
N ASN A 340 14.56 -23.92 13.01
CA ASN A 340 13.44 -23.55 12.15
C ASN A 340 12.32 -22.83 12.95
N ASP A 341 12.50 -22.58 14.25
CA ASP A 341 11.54 -21.85 15.09
C ASP A 341 11.59 -20.35 14.73
N ILE A 342 10.95 -20.04 13.59
CA ILE A 342 10.76 -18.70 13.05
C ILE A 342 9.33 -18.54 12.56
N ASP A 343 8.68 -17.43 12.89
CA ASP A 343 7.36 -17.09 12.36
C ASP A 343 7.23 -15.57 12.15
N PHE A 344 6.71 -15.18 10.98
CA PHE A 344 6.46 -13.78 10.64
C PHE A 344 5.08 -13.28 11.11
N ARG A 345 4.20 -14.22 11.46
CA ARG A 345 2.81 -13.93 11.77
C ARG A 345 2.72 -13.36 13.18
N SER A 346 2.30 -12.10 13.26
CA SER A 346 2.11 -11.33 14.50
C SER A 346 0.65 -10.92 14.62
N ARG A 347 -0.21 -11.95 14.72
CA ARG A 347 -1.68 -11.88 14.84
C ARG A 347 -2.23 -13.26 15.19
N ILE A 348 -3.54 -13.36 15.43
CA ILE A 348 -4.26 -14.65 15.42
C ILE A 348 -3.94 -15.38 14.11
N SER A 349 -3.47 -16.63 14.22
CA SER A 349 -3.07 -17.46 13.10
C SER A 349 -3.40 -18.92 13.38
N SER A 350 -3.26 -19.80 12.38
CA SER A 350 -3.55 -21.23 12.55
C SER A 350 -2.59 -22.11 11.75
N ASP A 351 -2.58 -23.40 12.07
CA ASP A 351 -1.87 -24.40 11.27
C ASP A 351 -2.48 -24.58 9.88
N GLU A 352 -3.81 -24.52 9.78
CA GLU A 352 -4.52 -24.54 8.51
C GLU A 352 -4.04 -23.41 7.60
N GLU A 353 -3.85 -22.21 8.17
CA GLU A 353 -3.28 -21.09 7.41
C GLU A 353 -1.84 -21.37 6.98
N ARG A 354 -0.98 -21.83 7.89
CA ARG A 354 0.42 -22.15 7.57
C ARG A 354 0.53 -23.14 6.40
N GLU A 355 -0.33 -24.15 6.38
CA GLU A 355 -0.41 -25.12 5.27
C GLU A 355 -1.03 -24.51 4.00
N PHE A 356 -2.07 -23.67 4.12
CA PHE A 356 -2.72 -23.00 3.00
C PHE A 356 -1.77 -22.04 2.29
N LEU A 357 -1.02 -21.24 3.04
CA LEU A 357 -0.02 -20.31 2.50
C LEU A 357 1.05 -21.07 1.69
N ALA A 358 1.54 -22.18 2.24
CA ALA A 358 2.53 -23.03 1.60
C ALA A 358 2.02 -23.71 0.32
N ALA A 359 0.78 -24.18 0.32
CA ALA A 359 0.22 -24.94 -0.78
C ALA A 359 -0.39 -24.06 -1.90
N ARG A 360 -0.95 -22.89 -1.57
CA ARG A 360 -1.81 -22.11 -2.49
C ARG A 360 -1.34 -20.69 -2.74
N VAL A 361 -0.54 -20.11 -1.85
CA VAL A 361 -0.16 -18.69 -1.93
C VAL A 361 1.25 -18.54 -2.49
N VAL A 362 2.22 -19.29 -1.96
CA VAL A 362 3.58 -19.28 -2.51
C VAL A 362 3.57 -19.77 -3.96
N GLY A 363 4.18 -18.99 -4.84
CA GLY A 363 4.17 -19.28 -6.28
C GLY A 363 2.85 -18.97 -7.02
N SER A 364 1.83 -18.43 -6.34
CA SER A 364 0.57 -18.02 -6.97
C SER A 364 0.81 -17.05 -8.13
N LYS A 365 -0.04 -17.13 -9.15
CA LYS A 365 -0.02 -16.29 -10.37
C LYS A 365 -1.26 -15.40 -10.49
N THR A 366 -2.04 -15.27 -9.43
CA THR A 366 -3.20 -14.38 -9.40
C THR A 366 -2.75 -12.92 -9.26
N THR A 367 -3.32 -12.05 -10.08
CA THR A 367 -2.91 -10.63 -10.22
C THR A 367 -4.09 -9.66 -10.18
N TYR A 368 -3.83 -8.36 -10.07
CA TYR A 368 -4.82 -7.29 -10.23
C TYR A 368 -5.55 -7.39 -11.57
N LEU A 369 -4.88 -7.87 -12.63
CA LEU A 369 -5.50 -8.09 -13.93
C LEU A 369 -6.60 -9.15 -13.87
N ASP A 370 -6.48 -10.13 -12.97
CA ASP A 370 -7.52 -11.12 -12.76
C ASP A 370 -8.75 -10.50 -12.11
N ILE A 371 -8.57 -9.57 -11.15
CA ILE A 371 -9.67 -8.76 -10.59
C ILE A 371 -10.32 -7.91 -11.70
N ASP A 372 -9.51 -7.30 -12.57
CA ASP A 372 -10.00 -6.47 -13.68
C ASP A 372 -10.85 -7.28 -14.68
N ARG A 373 -10.61 -8.59 -14.81
CA ARG A 373 -11.29 -9.50 -15.74
C ARG A 373 -12.37 -10.39 -15.11
N ALA A 374 -12.41 -10.49 -13.78
CA ALA A 374 -13.24 -11.47 -13.06
C ALA A 374 -14.73 -11.29 -13.32
N ASP A 375 -15.53 -12.33 -13.54
CA ASP A 375 -16.99 -12.14 -13.59
C ASP A 375 -17.63 -11.99 -12.20
N HIS A 376 -17.01 -12.60 -11.20
CA HIS A 376 -17.44 -12.61 -9.81
C HIS A 376 -16.22 -12.58 -8.89
N VAL A 377 -16.23 -11.69 -7.90
CA VAL A 377 -15.25 -11.65 -6.81
C VAL A 377 -15.91 -12.05 -5.49
N VAL A 378 -15.29 -12.98 -4.77
CA VAL A 378 -15.71 -13.39 -3.41
C VAL A 378 -14.72 -12.85 -2.39
N LEU A 379 -15.22 -12.20 -1.34
CA LEU A 379 -14.44 -11.67 -0.22
C LEU A 379 -14.62 -12.60 0.99
N VAL A 380 -13.56 -13.27 1.41
CA VAL A 380 -13.55 -14.22 2.54
C VAL A 380 -12.60 -13.72 3.62
N GLY A 381 -13.14 -13.37 4.80
CA GLY A 381 -12.33 -12.81 5.89
C GLY A 381 -11.60 -11.52 5.50
N PHE A 382 -12.15 -10.76 4.56
CA PHE A 382 -11.49 -9.62 3.92
C PHE A 382 -12.44 -8.44 3.72
N GLU A 383 -12.07 -7.28 4.25
CA GLU A 383 -12.72 -6.00 3.97
C GLU A 383 -11.78 -5.14 3.12
N PRO A 384 -12.04 -4.97 1.81
CA PRO A 384 -11.07 -4.37 0.91
C PRO A 384 -10.83 -2.87 1.12
N GLU A 385 -11.82 -2.11 1.60
CA GLU A 385 -11.67 -0.66 1.78
C GLU A 385 -10.78 -0.34 2.99
N GLU A 386 -10.91 -1.11 4.07
CA GLU A 386 -10.11 -0.96 5.29
C GLU A 386 -8.73 -1.61 5.15
N GLU A 387 -8.69 -2.85 4.68
CA GLU A 387 -7.51 -3.71 4.77
C GLU A 387 -6.54 -3.45 3.60
N SER A 388 -7.04 -3.30 2.37
CA SER A 388 -6.24 -3.10 1.16
C SER A 388 -6.90 -2.12 0.19
N PRO A 389 -6.92 -0.80 0.49
CA PRO A 389 -7.79 0.17 -0.17
C PRO A 389 -7.65 0.26 -1.70
N ILE A 390 -6.49 -0.09 -2.26
CA ILE A 390 -6.32 -0.11 -3.72
C ILE A 390 -7.07 -1.27 -4.37
N VAL A 391 -7.17 -2.40 -3.69
CA VAL A 391 -8.03 -3.52 -4.11
C VAL A 391 -9.48 -3.06 -4.12
N PHE A 392 -9.93 -2.28 -3.12
CA PHE A 392 -11.25 -1.66 -3.16
C PHE A 392 -11.42 -0.74 -4.38
N LEU A 393 -10.48 0.18 -4.65
CA LEU A 393 -10.59 1.05 -5.83
C LEU A 393 -10.66 0.26 -7.14
N ARG A 394 -9.94 -0.87 -7.25
CA ARG A 394 -10.01 -1.78 -8.39
C ARG A 394 -11.39 -2.42 -8.51
N LEU A 395 -11.92 -3.00 -7.43
CA LEU A 395 -13.26 -3.56 -7.40
C LEU A 395 -14.32 -2.51 -7.74
N ASN A 396 -14.22 -1.32 -7.17
CA ASN A 396 -15.15 -0.21 -7.38
C ASN A 396 -15.14 0.26 -8.85
N LYS A 397 -13.95 0.40 -9.44
CA LYS A 397 -13.81 0.70 -10.88
C LYS A 397 -14.53 -0.34 -11.74
N GLN A 398 -14.33 -1.63 -11.46
CA GLN A 398 -14.96 -2.70 -12.25
C GLN A 398 -16.47 -2.79 -11.98
N PHE A 399 -16.92 -2.62 -10.75
CA PHE A 399 -18.33 -2.51 -10.42
C PHE A 399 -19.01 -1.38 -11.21
N ARG A 400 -18.41 -0.18 -11.23
CA ARG A 400 -18.97 0.97 -11.94
C ARG A 400 -18.95 0.81 -13.46
N LYS A 401 -17.91 0.20 -14.04
CA LYS A 401 -17.76 0.05 -15.49
C LYS A 401 -18.55 -1.12 -16.09
N ARG A 402 -18.67 -2.23 -15.36
CA ARG A 402 -19.19 -3.50 -15.89
C ARG A 402 -20.13 -4.26 -14.96
N ALA A 403 -20.57 -3.64 -13.86
CA ALA A 403 -21.42 -4.27 -12.85
C ALA A 403 -20.84 -5.61 -12.33
N LEU A 404 -19.54 -5.63 -12.04
CA LEU A 404 -18.85 -6.77 -11.41
C LEU A 404 -19.67 -7.29 -10.22
N LYS A 405 -19.97 -8.61 -10.20
CA LYS A 405 -20.59 -9.24 -9.04
C LYS A 405 -19.55 -9.36 -7.91
N VAL A 406 -19.89 -8.87 -6.73
CA VAL A 406 -19.08 -9.02 -5.52
C VAL A 406 -19.93 -9.71 -4.46
N THR A 407 -19.44 -10.79 -3.85
CA THR A 407 -20.06 -11.43 -2.69
C THR A 407 -19.12 -11.37 -1.50
N SER A 408 -19.60 -10.91 -0.35
CA SER A 408 -18.85 -10.88 0.91
C SER A 408 -19.47 -11.84 1.91
N ILE A 409 -18.63 -12.64 2.56
CA ILE A 409 -19.04 -13.57 3.62
C ILE A 409 -18.53 -13.03 4.95
N GLY A 410 -19.42 -12.91 5.93
CA GLY A 410 -19.02 -12.55 7.29
C GLY A 410 -20.20 -12.29 8.22
N SER A 411 -19.89 -11.85 9.44
CA SER A 411 -20.90 -11.58 10.48
C SER A 411 -21.46 -10.16 10.46
N LYS A 412 -20.75 -9.22 9.83
CA LYS A 412 -21.13 -7.80 9.74
C LYS A 412 -20.89 -7.24 8.33
N LEU A 413 -21.90 -6.54 7.81
CA LEU A 413 -21.80 -5.78 6.57
C LEU A 413 -20.90 -4.54 6.76
N SER A 414 -20.01 -4.28 5.80
CA SER A 414 -19.13 -3.12 5.79
C SER A 414 -19.59 -2.05 4.78
N ILE A 415 -19.16 -0.81 5.02
CA ILE A 415 -19.38 0.32 4.12
C ILE A 415 -18.77 0.04 2.74
N GLY A 416 -17.59 -0.58 2.67
CA GLY A 416 -16.95 -0.95 1.40
C GLY A 416 -17.82 -1.90 0.58
N VAL A 417 -18.44 -2.90 1.20
CA VAL A 417 -19.38 -3.81 0.51
C VAL A 417 -20.65 -3.07 0.06
N GLU A 418 -21.18 -2.14 0.87
CA GLU A 418 -22.32 -1.30 0.48
C GLU A 418 -21.99 -0.42 -0.75
N LYS A 419 -20.80 0.21 -0.78
CA LYS A 419 -20.32 1.01 -1.92
C LYS A 419 -20.20 0.19 -3.21
N LEU A 420 -19.78 -1.07 -3.09
CA LEU A 420 -19.69 -2.03 -4.20
C LEU A 420 -21.06 -2.61 -4.60
N LYS A 421 -22.14 -2.29 -3.86
CA LYS A 421 -23.46 -2.96 -3.94
C LYS A 421 -23.32 -4.49 -3.95
N GLY A 422 -22.40 -5.00 -3.13
CA GLY A 422 -22.10 -6.42 -3.06
C GLY A 422 -23.22 -7.21 -2.37
N GLU A 423 -23.34 -8.49 -2.75
CA GLU A 423 -24.14 -9.46 -2.04
C GLU A 423 -23.46 -9.79 -0.71
N PHE A 424 -24.18 -9.65 0.41
CA PHE A 424 -23.63 -9.96 1.73
C PHE A 424 -24.27 -11.22 2.29
N VAL A 425 -23.48 -12.29 2.37
CA VAL A 425 -23.87 -13.57 2.97
C VAL A 425 -23.57 -13.49 4.46
N LYS A 426 -24.58 -13.08 5.24
CA LYS A 426 -24.49 -12.97 6.68
C LYS A 426 -24.41 -14.37 7.32
N VAL A 427 -23.34 -14.64 8.05
CA VAL A 427 -23.14 -15.88 8.79
C VAL A 427 -22.83 -15.64 10.25
N ALA A 428 -23.19 -16.60 11.10
CA ALA A 428 -22.68 -16.64 12.46
C ALA A 428 -21.18 -16.99 12.45
N PRO A 429 -20.39 -16.51 13.43
CA PRO A 429 -18.99 -16.89 13.54
C PRO A 429 -18.79 -18.41 13.61
N GLY A 430 -17.83 -18.92 12.83
CA GLY A 430 -17.57 -20.35 12.66
C GLY A 430 -18.39 -21.01 11.54
N GLN A 431 -19.31 -20.30 10.88
CA GLN A 431 -20.12 -20.81 9.77
C GLN A 431 -19.65 -20.32 8.39
N GLU A 432 -18.57 -19.55 8.35
CA GLU A 432 -17.96 -19.02 7.14
C GLU A 432 -17.59 -20.15 6.15
N ALA A 433 -17.06 -21.27 6.64
CA ALA A 433 -16.64 -22.40 5.81
C ALA A 433 -17.82 -23.02 5.03
N ASN A 434 -18.97 -23.17 5.69
CA ASN A 434 -20.20 -23.70 5.06
C ASN A 434 -20.73 -22.73 4.00
N ALA A 435 -20.69 -21.42 4.27
CA ALA A 435 -21.11 -20.41 3.29
C ALA A 435 -20.18 -20.37 2.08
N VAL A 436 -18.86 -20.51 2.27
CA VAL A 436 -17.90 -20.63 1.16
C VAL A 436 -18.24 -21.86 0.31
N ALA A 437 -18.42 -23.03 0.94
CA ALA A 437 -18.71 -24.27 0.23
C ALA A 437 -20.02 -24.24 -0.57
N GLY A 438 -20.99 -23.41 -0.17
CA GLY A 438 -22.28 -23.25 -0.86
C GLY A 438 -22.26 -22.32 -2.08
N LEU A 439 -21.12 -21.66 -2.39
CA LEU A 439 -21.03 -20.76 -3.54
C LEU A 439 -20.90 -21.50 -4.86
N SER A 440 -21.45 -20.90 -5.92
CA SER A 440 -21.24 -21.32 -7.31
C SER A 440 -20.40 -20.27 -8.04
N LEU A 441 -19.23 -20.67 -8.53
CA LEU A 441 -18.27 -19.81 -9.22
C LEU A 441 -17.93 -20.35 -10.62
N THR A 442 -17.24 -19.54 -11.41
CA THR A 442 -16.69 -19.92 -12.72
C THR A 442 -15.17 -19.86 -12.71
N ALA A 443 -14.54 -20.37 -13.77
CA ALA A 443 -13.10 -20.24 -13.99
C ALA A 443 -12.61 -18.78 -14.14
N LYS A 444 -13.52 -17.82 -14.35
CA LYS A 444 -13.19 -16.38 -14.37
C LYS A 444 -13.35 -15.74 -13.00
N SER A 445 -13.90 -16.43 -12.01
CA SER A 445 -14.11 -15.87 -10.68
C SER A 445 -12.81 -15.81 -9.89
N VAL A 446 -12.74 -14.89 -8.94
CA VAL A 446 -11.58 -14.70 -8.05
C VAL A 446 -12.04 -14.69 -6.59
N ILE A 447 -11.40 -15.49 -5.76
CA ILE A 447 -11.60 -15.54 -4.31
C ILE A 447 -10.48 -14.73 -3.66
N LEU A 448 -10.83 -13.60 -3.05
CA LEU A 448 -9.93 -12.76 -2.27
C LEU A 448 -10.05 -13.15 -0.80
N VAL A 449 -8.95 -13.67 -0.27
CA VAL A 449 -8.85 -14.23 1.08
C VAL A 449 -8.02 -13.29 1.95
N GLY A 450 -8.64 -12.73 2.98
CA GLY A 450 -7.94 -11.90 3.96
C GLY A 450 -7.36 -12.76 5.07
N GLU A 451 -6.41 -12.21 5.82
CA GLU A 451 -5.76 -12.93 6.93
C GLU A 451 -6.74 -13.38 8.03
N ARG A 452 -7.89 -12.69 8.20
CA ARG A 452 -8.90 -13.05 9.20
C ARG A 452 -9.64 -14.35 8.86
N ALA A 453 -9.49 -14.87 7.64
CA ALA A 453 -9.96 -16.21 7.32
C ALA A 453 -9.31 -17.29 8.21
N SER A 454 -8.12 -17.02 8.77
CA SER A 454 -7.45 -17.91 9.72
C SER A 454 -8.14 -18.01 11.09
N GLU A 455 -9.02 -17.07 11.44
CA GLU A 455 -9.74 -17.03 12.72
C GLU A 455 -10.87 -18.07 12.81
N SER A 456 -11.25 -18.69 11.68
CA SER A 456 -12.31 -19.71 11.63
C SER A 456 -11.79 -20.97 10.94
N ALA A 457 -11.64 -22.04 11.72
CA ALA A 457 -11.15 -23.31 11.19
C ALA A 457 -12.05 -23.86 10.07
N GLY A 458 -11.42 -24.44 9.05
CA GLY A 458 -12.04 -25.04 7.87
C GLY A 458 -12.34 -24.04 6.74
N VAL A 459 -12.22 -22.73 6.96
CA VAL A 459 -12.50 -21.72 5.92
C VAL A 459 -11.50 -21.81 4.79
N LEU A 460 -10.20 -21.92 5.09
CA LEU A 460 -9.15 -21.97 4.08
C LEU A 460 -9.20 -23.29 3.30
N THR A 461 -9.56 -24.39 3.97
CA THR A 461 -9.88 -25.68 3.34
C THR A 461 -11.06 -25.55 2.38
N ALA A 462 -12.16 -24.91 2.80
CA ALA A 462 -13.33 -24.70 1.96
C ALA A 462 -13.01 -23.81 0.74
N VAL A 463 -12.19 -22.76 0.92
CA VAL A 463 -11.71 -21.92 -0.19
C VAL A 463 -10.91 -22.74 -1.19
N ALA A 464 -9.95 -23.56 -0.73
CA ALA A 464 -9.15 -24.40 -1.61
C ALA A 464 -10.02 -25.39 -2.40
N ALA A 465 -10.97 -26.06 -1.74
CA ALA A 465 -11.89 -27.00 -2.39
C ALA A 465 -12.82 -26.32 -3.40
N LEU A 466 -13.34 -25.13 -3.08
CA LEU A 466 -14.18 -24.35 -3.99
C LEU A 466 -13.38 -23.92 -5.23
N ALA A 467 -12.14 -23.44 -5.05
CA ALA A 467 -11.29 -23.07 -6.16
C ALA A 467 -10.96 -24.27 -7.06
N ASP A 468 -10.63 -25.43 -6.48
CA ASP A 468 -10.32 -26.64 -7.24
C ASP A 468 -11.53 -27.13 -8.06
N SER A 469 -12.73 -27.11 -7.47
CA SER A 469 -13.95 -27.56 -8.15
C SER A 469 -14.46 -26.61 -9.23
N THR A 470 -14.15 -25.31 -9.14
CA THR A 470 -14.66 -24.27 -10.06
C THR A 470 -13.59 -23.70 -10.99
N SER A 471 -12.31 -24.03 -10.77
CA SER A 471 -11.14 -23.39 -11.38
C SER A 471 -11.04 -21.88 -11.11
N ALA A 472 -11.73 -21.36 -10.08
CA ALA A 472 -11.60 -19.98 -9.66
C ALA A 472 -10.19 -19.70 -9.12
N LYS A 473 -9.70 -18.48 -9.33
CA LYS A 473 -8.37 -18.08 -8.84
C LYS A 473 -8.44 -17.66 -7.37
N ILE A 474 -7.39 -17.96 -6.61
CA ILE A 474 -7.24 -17.52 -5.21
C ILE A 474 -6.20 -16.41 -5.15
N ALA A 475 -6.47 -15.36 -4.37
CA ALA A 475 -5.48 -14.40 -3.91
C ALA A 475 -5.58 -14.23 -2.40
N TRP A 476 -4.47 -14.45 -1.69
CA TRP A 476 -4.36 -14.11 -0.27
C TRP A 476 -3.81 -12.70 -0.13
N ILE A 477 -4.51 -11.87 0.65
CA ILE A 477 -4.22 -10.44 0.82
C ILE A 477 -4.04 -10.17 2.32
N PRO A 478 -2.80 -10.16 2.83
CA PRO A 478 -2.53 -9.80 4.22
C PRO A 478 -2.72 -8.30 4.45
N ARG A 479 -2.92 -7.90 5.72
CA ARG A 479 -3.07 -6.49 6.07
C ARG A 479 -1.76 -5.72 6.01
N ARG A 480 -0.62 -6.36 6.25
CA ARG A 480 0.69 -5.70 6.31
C ARG A 480 1.53 -5.94 5.04
N ALA A 481 2.30 -4.93 4.64
CA ALA A 481 3.05 -4.94 3.36
C ALA A 481 4.19 -5.96 3.30
N GLY A 482 4.74 -6.37 4.45
CA GLY A 482 5.88 -7.28 4.53
C GLY A 482 5.52 -8.76 4.53
N GLU A 483 4.27 -9.14 4.81
CA GLU A 483 3.91 -10.56 5.04
C GLU A 483 4.13 -11.46 3.82
N ARG A 484 3.76 -10.99 2.62
CA ARG A 484 4.01 -11.77 1.40
C ARG A 484 5.51 -11.96 1.14
N GLY A 485 6.32 -10.93 1.42
CA GLY A 485 7.78 -11.00 1.34
C GLY A 485 8.37 -11.94 2.38
N ALA A 486 7.91 -11.88 3.61
CA ALA A 486 8.37 -12.75 4.70
C ALA A 486 8.07 -14.23 4.41
N LEU A 487 6.88 -14.52 3.85
CA LEU A 487 6.51 -15.85 3.40
C LEU A 487 7.43 -16.36 2.28
N GLU A 488 7.69 -15.56 1.24
CA GLU A 488 8.58 -15.93 0.13
C GLU A 488 10.06 -16.04 0.57
N ALA A 489 10.48 -15.27 1.58
CA ALA A 489 11.79 -15.36 2.21
C ALA A 489 11.95 -16.58 3.16
N GLY A 490 10.89 -17.36 3.39
CA GLY A 490 10.93 -18.50 4.31
C GLY A 490 11.03 -18.10 5.79
N ALA A 491 10.55 -16.90 6.16
CA ALA A 491 10.45 -16.48 7.56
C ALA A 491 9.27 -17.16 8.28
N ILE A 492 9.09 -18.45 8.04
CA ILE A 492 8.08 -19.31 8.64
C ILE A 492 8.66 -20.73 8.81
N GLY A 493 8.31 -21.42 9.88
CA GLY A 493 9.01 -22.65 10.29
C GLY A 493 8.85 -23.87 9.38
N ASN A 494 7.89 -23.87 8.45
CA ASN A 494 7.65 -24.99 7.53
C ASN A 494 8.22 -24.77 6.12
N LEU A 495 8.72 -23.57 5.80
CA LEU A 495 9.23 -23.23 4.47
C LEU A 495 10.61 -22.58 4.53
N LEU A 496 11.45 -22.98 3.60
CA LEU A 496 12.66 -22.29 3.18
C LEU A 496 12.32 -21.32 2.02
N PRO A 497 13.23 -20.37 1.67
CA PRO A 497 12.98 -19.39 0.62
C PRO A 497 12.45 -19.99 -0.70
N GLY A 498 11.53 -19.28 -1.36
CA GLY A 498 10.90 -19.68 -2.63
C GLY A 498 9.85 -20.80 -2.50
N GLY A 499 9.37 -21.06 -1.28
CA GLY A 499 8.34 -22.07 -0.99
C GLY A 499 8.86 -23.50 -1.00
N ARG A 500 10.11 -23.67 -0.60
CA ARG A 500 10.80 -24.95 -0.46
C ARG A 500 10.41 -25.60 0.86
N PRO A 501 9.76 -26.77 0.90
CA PRO A 501 9.34 -27.38 2.17
C PRO A 501 10.56 -27.75 3.03
N VAL A 502 10.55 -27.35 4.32
CA VAL A 502 11.62 -27.72 5.27
C VAL A 502 11.79 -29.24 5.38
N ALA A 503 10.69 -29.99 5.30
CA ALA A 503 10.70 -31.45 5.41
C ALA A 503 11.39 -32.14 4.21
N ASP A 504 11.48 -31.48 3.05
CA ASP A 504 12.09 -32.04 1.85
C ASP A 504 13.63 -31.93 1.90
N ALA A 505 14.32 -33.07 1.69
CA ALA A 505 15.76 -33.12 1.79
C ALA A 505 16.48 -32.36 0.66
N ALA A 506 15.95 -32.41 -0.56
CA ALA A 506 16.53 -31.70 -1.70
C ALA A 506 16.38 -30.19 -1.54
N ALA A 507 15.24 -29.73 -1.01
CA ALA A 507 15.01 -28.34 -0.65
C ALA A 507 16.04 -27.82 0.37
N ARG A 508 16.35 -28.63 1.40
CA ARG A 508 17.38 -28.28 2.38
C ARG A 508 18.77 -28.23 1.78
N VAL A 509 19.12 -29.20 0.93
CA VAL A 509 20.44 -29.23 0.24
C VAL A 509 20.62 -28.03 -0.67
N ASP A 510 19.58 -27.66 -1.44
CA ASP A 510 19.58 -26.52 -2.36
C ASP A 510 19.88 -25.21 -1.61
N ILE A 511 19.14 -24.95 -0.52
CA ILE A 511 19.33 -23.73 0.28
C ILE A 511 20.62 -23.77 1.11
N ALA A 512 21.02 -24.93 1.63
CA ALA A 512 22.29 -25.09 2.33
C ALA A 512 23.48 -24.74 1.40
N ALA A 513 23.44 -25.23 0.16
CA ALA A 513 24.46 -24.95 -0.84
C ALA A 513 24.53 -23.45 -1.17
N LEU A 514 23.37 -22.80 -1.37
CA LEU A 514 23.32 -21.35 -1.62
C LEU A 514 23.87 -20.55 -0.43
N TRP A 515 23.51 -20.93 0.79
CA TRP A 515 23.94 -20.23 2.00
C TRP A 515 25.36 -20.56 2.45
N GLY A 516 26.02 -21.54 1.82
CA GLY A 516 27.30 -22.07 2.29
C GLY A 516 27.22 -22.74 3.66
N ALA A 517 26.03 -23.21 4.05
CA ALA A 517 25.81 -23.91 5.31
C ALA A 517 26.05 -25.41 5.13
N PRO A 518 26.67 -26.10 6.11
CA PRO A 518 26.93 -27.54 6.00
C PRO A 518 25.64 -28.38 5.97
N SER A 519 24.61 -27.93 6.69
CA SER A 519 23.27 -28.51 6.68
C SER A 519 22.26 -27.51 7.24
N LEU A 520 20.97 -27.76 7.02
CA LEU A 520 19.87 -27.02 7.64
C LEU A 520 19.04 -27.95 8.52
N PRO A 521 18.38 -27.44 9.58
CA PRO A 521 17.54 -28.25 10.45
C PRO A 521 16.40 -28.92 9.67
N ALA A 522 16.17 -30.21 9.95
CA ALA A 522 15.19 -31.02 9.23
C ALA A 522 13.78 -30.98 9.84
N ALA A 523 13.67 -30.71 11.14
CA ALA A 523 12.40 -30.61 11.83
C ALA A 523 11.66 -29.32 11.43
N VAL A 524 10.36 -29.44 11.16
CA VAL A 524 9.50 -28.27 10.96
C VAL A 524 9.47 -27.46 12.25
N GLY A 525 9.65 -26.14 12.11
CA GLY A 525 9.62 -25.22 13.24
C GLY A 525 8.22 -25.01 13.81
N ARG A 526 8.20 -24.58 15.06
CA ARG A 526 7.00 -24.17 15.80
C ARG A 526 6.37 -22.90 15.19
N THR A 527 5.06 -22.78 15.34
CA THR A 527 4.30 -21.55 15.11
C THR A 527 4.55 -20.52 16.22
N ASN A 528 4.17 -19.27 16.02
CA ASN A 528 4.28 -18.21 17.04
C ASN A 528 3.71 -18.60 18.43
N ASP A 529 2.51 -19.18 18.48
CA ASP A 529 1.86 -19.59 19.73
C ASP A 529 2.56 -20.79 20.38
N GLU A 530 3.06 -21.73 19.57
CA GLU A 530 3.89 -22.85 20.03
C GLU A 530 5.25 -22.39 20.53
N ILE A 531 5.84 -21.33 19.93
CA ILE A 531 7.08 -20.71 20.40
C ILE A 531 6.86 -20.10 21.79
N TYR A 532 5.82 -19.28 21.97
CA TYR A 532 5.50 -18.71 23.29
C TYR A 532 5.19 -19.80 24.33
N SER A 533 4.51 -20.88 23.92
CA SER A 533 4.25 -22.02 24.80
C SER A 533 5.53 -22.74 25.21
N ALA A 534 6.45 -22.95 24.27
CA ALA A 534 7.75 -23.59 24.49
C ALA A 534 8.69 -22.72 25.35
N VAL A 535 8.62 -21.40 25.26
CA VAL A 535 9.30 -20.52 26.21
C VAL A 535 8.70 -20.67 27.61
N ASN A 536 7.37 -20.70 27.70
CA ASN A 536 6.69 -20.82 28.98
C ASN A 536 6.95 -22.16 29.69
N SER A 537 7.19 -23.24 28.95
CA SER A 537 7.61 -24.56 29.46
C SER A 537 9.12 -24.68 29.71
N GLY A 538 9.93 -23.74 29.21
CA GLY A 538 11.39 -23.73 29.36
C GLY A 538 12.16 -24.47 28.24
N ASP A 539 11.48 -24.90 27.17
CA ASP A 539 12.10 -25.55 26.01
C ASP A 539 12.85 -24.55 25.10
N ILE A 540 12.44 -23.29 25.11
CA ILE A 540 13.12 -22.17 24.45
C ILE A 540 13.56 -21.19 25.53
N GLY A 541 14.85 -20.85 25.57
CA GLY A 541 15.41 -19.95 26.57
C GLY A 541 15.68 -18.53 26.06
N ALA A 542 15.67 -18.31 24.75
CA ALA A 542 15.93 -17.00 24.16
C ALA A 542 15.03 -16.68 22.96
N LEU A 543 14.72 -15.40 22.78
CA LEU A 543 13.93 -14.88 21.67
C LEU A 543 14.66 -13.72 20.99
N LEU A 544 14.71 -13.75 19.67
CA LEU A 544 15.01 -12.57 18.87
C LEU A 544 13.71 -12.06 18.24
N VAL A 545 13.33 -10.82 18.56
CA VAL A 545 12.01 -10.25 18.21
C VAL A 545 12.20 -8.96 17.43
N GLY A 546 11.55 -8.83 16.27
CA GLY A 546 11.60 -7.61 15.46
C GLY A 546 10.24 -7.21 14.86
N GLY A 547 9.73 -6.05 15.22
CA GLY A 547 8.50 -5.48 14.66
C GLY A 547 7.22 -6.23 15.04
N VAL A 548 7.19 -6.85 16.21
CA VAL A 548 6.06 -7.64 16.73
C VAL A 548 5.42 -6.90 17.91
N ASP A 549 4.10 -6.75 17.87
CA ASP A 549 3.32 -6.42 19.06
C ASP A 549 2.80 -7.74 19.67
N PRO A 550 3.25 -8.15 20.88
CA PRO A 550 2.83 -9.40 21.49
C PRO A 550 1.34 -9.44 21.83
N LEU A 551 0.66 -8.29 21.85
CA LEU A 551 -0.77 -8.18 22.13
C LEU A 551 -1.66 -8.42 20.91
N ASP A 552 -1.09 -8.48 19.70
CA ASP A 552 -1.86 -8.75 18.48
C ASP A 552 -2.25 -10.24 18.32
N GLY A 553 -1.63 -11.15 19.08
CA GLY A 553 -1.87 -12.60 19.04
C GLY A 553 -3.12 -13.06 19.82
N ILE A 554 -3.42 -14.37 19.78
CA ILE A 554 -4.62 -14.95 20.42
C ILE A 554 -4.57 -14.87 21.95
N ASN A 555 -3.37 -14.91 22.54
CA ASN A 555 -3.18 -14.87 23.99
C ASN A 555 -2.02 -13.93 24.35
N GLY A 556 -2.29 -12.63 24.29
CA GLY A 556 -1.30 -11.60 24.63
C GLY A 556 -0.71 -11.79 26.03
N ALA A 557 -1.48 -12.23 27.03
CA ALA A 557 -0.96 -12.49 28.37
C ALA A 557 0.09 -13.60 28.40
N ALA A 558 -0.13 -14.70 27.68
CA ALA A 558 0.86 -15.78 27.57
C ALA A 558 2.10 -15.36 26.79
N ALA A 559 1.93 -14.50 25.77
CA ALA A 559 3.05 -13.92 25.02
C ALA A 559 3.91 -13.00 25.92
N LEU A 560 3.29 -12.12 26.72
CA LEU A 560 4.00 -11.30 27.69
C LEU A 560 4.74 -12.16 28.73
N ALA A 561 4.08 -13.18 29.29
CA ALA A 561 4.70 -14.10 30.24
C ALA A 561 5.88 -14.89 29.64
N ALA A 562 5.83 -15.21 28.35
CA ALA A 562 6.96 -15.81 27.65
C ALA A 562 8.13 -14.82 27.54
N LEU A 563 7.85 -13.57 27.14
CA LEU A 563 8.87 -12.52 27.07
C LEU A 563 9.54 -12.25 28.43
N ASP A 564 8.79 -12.32 29.54
CA ASP A 564 9.34 -12.16 30.90
C ASP A 564 10.26 -13.31 31.33
N LYS A 565 10.19 -14.48 30.66
CA LYS A 565 10.96 -15.69 31.01
C LYS A 565 12.18 -15.92 30.11
N ALA A 566 12.12 -15.47 28.86
CA ALA A 566 13.20 -15.66 27.90
C ALA A 566 14.27 -14.58 28.03
N PHE A 567 15.48 -14.88 27.58
CA PHE A 567 16.43 -13.83 27.19
C PHE A 567 15.96 -13.19 25.87
N VAL A 568 15.63 -11.90 25.86
CA VAL A 568 15.00 -11.23 24.72
C VAL A 568 15.94 -10.21 24.07
N VAL A 569 16.22 -10.42 22.78
CA VAL A 569 16.87 -9.42 21.90
C VAL A 569 15.79 -8.76 21.04
N SER A 570 15.63 -7.45 21.17
CA SER A 570 14.60 -6.66 20.48
C SER A 570 15.20 -5.75 19.41
N LEU A 571 14.78 -5.93 18.16
CA LEU A 571 15.09 -5.06 17.03
C LEU A 571 13.89 -4.14 16.77
N GLU A 572 13.97 -2.88 17.20
CA GLU A 572 12.81 -1.99 17.23
C GLU A 572 13.15 -0.54 16.85
N ILE A 573 12.12 0.20 16.41
CA ILE A 573 12.22 1.65 16.12
C ILE A 573 11.86 2.46 17.36
N ALA A 574 10.93 1.95 18.18
CA ALA A 574 10.32 2.68 19.28
C ALA A 574 10.06 1.75 20.49
N PRO A 575 9.87 2.33 21.69
CA PRO A 575 9.43 1.58 22.86
C PRO A 575 8.11 0.83 22.59
N SER A 576 8.07 -0.41 23.06
CA SER A 576 6.94 -1.35 22.96
C SER A 576 6.91 -2.29 24.17
N GLU A 577 5.87 -3.13 24.27
CA GLU A 577 5.78 -4.19 25.28
C GLU A 577 6.95 -5.20 25.20
N VAL A 578 7.55 -5.37 24.01
CA VAL A 578 8.76 -6.19 23.83
C VAL A 578 9.96 -5.50 24.44
N THR A 579 10.18 -4.22 24.13
CA THR A 579 11.35 -3.47 24.65
C THR A 579 11.35 -3.40 26.17
N GLN A 580 10.18 -3.29 26.81
CA GLN A 580 10.06 -3.27 28.27
C GLN A 580 10.59 -4.55 28.93
N ARG A 581 10.60 -5.67 28.19
CA ARG A 581 11.03 -7.00 28.65
C ARG A 581 12.35 -7.45 28.02
N ALA A 582 12.89 -6.67 27.09
CA ALA A 582 14.13 -7.00 26.40
C ALA A 582 15.34 -6.93 27.32
N ASP A 583 16.27 -7.86 27.16
CA ASP A 583 17.60 -7.81 27.76
C ASP A 583 18.56 -6.99 26.90
N VAL A 584 18.36 -7.00 25.58
CA VAL A 584 19.11 -6.18 24.63
C VAL A 584 18.16 -5.53 23.63
N ILE A 585 18.28 -4.22 23.45
CA ILE A 585 17.52 -3.46 22.45
C ILE A 585 18.49 -2.90 21.42
N LEU A 586 18.21 -3.13 20.14
CA LEU A 586 19.00 -2.68 19.01
C LEU A 586 18.12 -1.81 18.09
N PRO A 587 18.37 -0.49 18.02
CA PRO A 587 17.61 0.40 17.16
C PRO A 587 17.76 0.06 15.66
N VAL A 588 16.63 0.02 14.94
CA VAL A 588 16.62 -0.25 13.49
C VAL A 588 16.23 0.98 12.66
N ALA A 589 16.60 0.94 11.38
CA ALA A 589 16.25 1.96 10.39
C ALA A 589 14.76 1.91 10.03
N ALA A 590 14.13 3.09 9.97
CA ALA A 590 12.80 3.24 9.41
C ALA A 590 12.83 3.05 7.89
N ILE A 591 11.68 2.82 7.26
CA ILE A 591 11.59 2.60 5.80
C ILE A 591 12.17 3.76 5.00
N THR A 592 12.07 5.00 5.49
CA THR A 592 12.63 6.17 4.80
C THR A 592 14.16 6.25 4.86
N GLU A 593 14.83 5.40 5.65
CA GLU A 593 16.26 5.47 5.97
C GLU A 593 17.05 4.27 5.45
N LYS A 594 16.36 3.29 4.87
CA LYS A 594 16.96 2.12 4.24
C LYS A 594 16.36 1.93 2.86
N SER A 595 17.08 1.23 1.99
CA SER A 595 16.51 0.66 0.78
C SER A 595 15.93 -0.72 1.05
N GLY A 596 15.14 -1.23 0.11
CA GLY A 596 14.60 -2.58 0.18
C GLY A 596 13.46 -2.77 -0.79
N SER A 597 12.72 -3.86 -0.61
CA SER A 597 11.50 -4.12 -1.36
C SER A 597 10.41 -4.70 -0.48
N PHE A 598 9.17 -4.36 -0.79
CA PHE A 598 8.00 -5.12 -0.35
C PHE A 598 7.53 -6.00 -1.50
N LEU A 599 7.08 -7.22 -1.21
CA LEU A 599 6.30 -7.97 -2.17
C LEU A 599 4.83 -7.64 -1.93
N ASN A 600 4.15 -7.07 -2.93
CA ASN A 600 2.70 -6.88 -2.83
C ASN A 600 1.98 -8.24 -2.78
N TRP A 601 0.67 -8.27 -2.56
CA TRP A 601 -0.09 -9.53 -2.44
C TRP A 601 0.04 -10.46 -3.66
N GLU A 602 0.30 -9.93 -4.86
CA GLU A 602 0.55 -10.71 -6.09
C GLU A 602 1.95 -11.36 -6.13
N GLY A 603 2.82 -11.02 -5.17
CA GLY A 603 4.25 -11.37 -5.17
C GLY A 603 5.13 -10.42 -6.00
N ARG A 604 4.60 -9.29 -6.48
CA ARG A 604 5.37 -8.31 -7.26
C ARG A 604 6.24 -7.48 -6.33
N ALA A 605 7.55 -7.44 -6.62
CA ALA A 605 8.50 -6.59 -5.91
C ALA A 605 8.21 -5.10 -6.15
N ARG A 606 8.15 -4.35 -5.05
CA ARG A 606 8.05 -2.89 -4.99
C ARG A 606 9.32 -2.37 -4.32
N SER A 607 10.36 -2.18 -5.12
CA SER A 607 11.65 -1.68 -4.64
C SER A 607 11.61 -0.19 -4.36
N PHE A 608 12.38 0.24 -3.37
CA PHE A 608 12.53 1.64 -3.01
C PHE A 608 13.95 1.90 -2.50
N ASP A 609 14.40 3.13 -2.70
CA ASP A 609 15.66 3.63 -2.17
C ASP A 609 15.45 4.34 -0.83
N ALA A 610 16.53 4.54 -0.08
CA ALA A 610 16.49 5.39 1.10
C ALA A 610 16.12 6.82 0.68
N ALA A 611 15.19 7.46 1.39
CA ALA A 611 14.82 8.86 1.16
C ALA A 611 15.62 9.82 2.06
N VAL A 612 16.28 9.29 3.08
CA VAL A 612 17.15 10.00 4.03
C VAL A 612 18.54 9.35 3.97
N ASP A 613 19.38 9.85 3.06
CA ASP A 613 20.67 9.24 2.71
C ASP A 613 21.69 9.25 3.87
N ASP A 614 21.64 10.26 4.75
CA ASP A 614 22.61 10.44 5.86
C ASP A 614 22.22 9.71 7.15
N SER A 615 21.28 8.75 7.09
CA SER A 615 20.86 8.00 8.28
C SER A 615 21.98 7.08 8.79
N LEU A 616 22.26 7.14 10.09
CA LEU A 616 23.18 6.22 10.77
C LEU A 616 22.49 4.94 11.27
N ASN A 617 21.17 4.85 11.10
CA ASN A 617 20.41 3.68 11.49
C ASN A 617 20.65 2.53 10.52
N ARG A 618 20.64 1.30 11.05
CA ARG A 618 20.96 0.09 10.28
C ARG A 618 19.69 -0.69 9.97
N SER A 619 19.64 -1.35 8.82
CA SER A 619 18.57 -2.31 8.56
C SER A 619 18.67 -3.50 9.51
N ASP A 620 17.54 -4.18 9.72
CA ASP A 620 17.45 -5.41 10.50
C ASP A 620 18.46 -6.44 10.00
N LEU A 621 18.51 -6.66 8.68
CA LEU A 621 19.47 -7.54 8.01
C LEU A 621 20.93 -7.27 8.43
N ARG A 622 21.32 -5.99 8.48
CA ARG A 622 22.69 -5.60 8.83
C ARG A 622 22.98 -5.92 10.29
N ILE A 623 22.03 -5.65 11.18
CA ILE A 623 22.15 -5.94 12.62
C ILE A 623 22.24 -7.46 12.84
N LEU A 624 21.38 -8.24 12.18
CA LEU A 624 21.41 -9.71 12.24
C LEU A 624 22.75 -10.27 11.76
N SER A 625 23.32 -9.70 10.69
CA SER A 625 24.66 -10.08 10.22
C SER A 625 25.74 -9.76 11.25
N MET A 626 25.66 -8.62 11.93
CA MET A 626 26.60 -8.23 12.99
C MET A 626 26.50 -9.14 14.23
N ILE A 627 25.28 -9.53 14.63
CA ILE A 627 25.08 -10.51 15.71
C ILE A 627 25.67 -11.87 15.29
N ALA A 628 25.40 -12.33 14.07
CA ALA A 628 25.96 -13.59 13.58
C ALA A 628 27.50 -13.57 13.54
N GLU A 629 28.11 -12.48 13.09
CA GLU A 629 29.56 -12.27 13.09
C GLU A 629 30.13 -12.39 14.52
N GLU A 630 29.50 -11.74 15.51
CA GLU A 630 29.84 -11.87 16.93
C GLU A 630 29.60 -13.30 17.46
N MET A 631 28.64 -14.01 16.87
CA MET A 631 28.43 -15.43 17.12
C MET A 631 29.49 -16.34 16.45
N GLY A 632 30.41 -15.79 15.64
CA GLY A 632 31.44 -16.53 14.92
C GLY A 632 30.96 -17.13 13.58
N THR A 633 29.84 -16.64 13.05
CA THR A 633 29.21 -17.13 11.81
C THR A 633 28.97 -15.98 10.83
N SER A 634 29.43 -16.08 9.59
CA SER A 634 29.12 -15.06 8.58
C SER A 634 27.83 -15.40 7.82
N LEU A 635 26.89 -14.45 7.75
CA LEU A 635 25.75 -14.55 6.84
C LEU A 635 26.06 -14.05 5.43
N ASN A 636 27.13 -13.28 5.23
CA ASN A 636 27.46 -12.57 3.98
C ASN A 636 26.35 -11.60 3.50
N LEU A 637 25.51 -11.08 4.41
CA LEU A 637 24.39 -10.18 4.11
C LEU A 637 24.60 -8.75 4.66
N GLY A 638 25.83 -8.22 4.55
CA GLY A 638 26.18 -6.90 5.09
C GLY A 638 25.45 -5.71 4.46
N THR A 639 24.70 -5.89 3.37
CA THR A 639 23.91 -4.82 2.72
C THR A 639 22.61 -5.38 2.13
N VAL A 640 21.61 -4.52 1.98
CA VAL A 640 20.34 -4.85 1.29
C VAL A 640 20.62 -5.32 -0.15
N THR A 641 21.55 -4.69 -0.85
CA THR A 641 21.96 -5.11 -2.21
C THR A 641 22.56 -6.52 -2.24
N ALA A 642 23.32 -6.92 -1.21
CA ALA A 642 23.85 -8.27 -1.11
C ALA A 642 22.72 -9.30 -0.93
N ALA A 643 21.76 -9.01 -0.04
CA ALA A 643 20.57 -9.87 0.11
C ALA A 643 19.75 -9.95 -1.18
N ALA A 644 19.48 -8.83 -1.84
CA ALA A 644 18.76 -8.81 -3.11
C ALA A 644 19.46 -9.66 -4.19
N LYS A 645 20.80 -9.62 -4.26
CA LYS A 645 21.57 -10.47 -5.18
C LYS A 645 21.46 -11.96 -4.85
N GLU A 646 21.56 -12.31 -3.56
CA GLU A 646 21.44 -13.71 -3.12
C GLU A 646 20.02 -14.23 -3.37
N ILE A 647 18.98 -13.45 -3.05
CA ILE A 647 17.58 -13.75 -3.35
C ILE A 647 17.36 -13.96 -4.86
N ALA A 648 17.93 -13.09 -5.70
CA ALA A 648 17.80 -13.21 -7.16
C ALA A 648 18.47 -14.49 -7.70
N SER A 649 19.46 -15.04 -7.00
CA SER A 649 20.14 -16.29 -7.39
C SER A 649 19.39 -17.56 -6.99
N LEU A 650 18.36 -17.45 -6.13
CA LEU A 650 17.63 -18.55 -5.52
C LEU A 650 16.83 -19.42 -6.51
N GLY A 651 16.64 -18.96 -7.75
CA GLY A 651 15.90 -19.67 -8.79
C GLY A 651 14.45 -20.02 -8.41
N THR A 652 13.80 -20.84 -9.23
CA THR A 652 12.46 -21.36 -8.95
C THR A 652 12.55 -22.78 -8.41
N TRP A 653 11.84 -23.08 -7.32
CA TRP A 653 11.72 -24.44 -6.81
C TRP A 653 10.80 -25.30 -7.71
N ASP A 654 11.34 -26.41 -8.21
CA ASP A 654 10.67 -27.38 -9.10
C ASP A 654 10.40 -28.74 -8.42
N GLY A 655 10.89 -28.95 -7.20
CA GLY A 655 10.61 -30.14 -6.41
C GLY A 655 9.21 -30.17 -5.78
N ALA A 656 9.01 -31.10 -4.85
CA ALA A 656 7.71 -31.29 -4.19
C ALA A 656 7.25 -30.02 -3.46
N ARG A 657 5.98 -29.67 -3.64
CA ARG A 657 5.33 -28.54 -2.95
C ARG A 657 4.56 -29.04 -1.73
N ALA A 658 4.37 -28.15 -0.76
CA ALA A 658 3.56 -28.45 0.42
C ALA A 658 2.10 -28.74 0.02
N THR A 659 1.45 -29.63 0.75
CA THR A 659 0.03 -29.96 0.59
C THR A 659 -0.78 -29.39 1.75
N LEU A 660 -2.03 -29.04 1.48
CA LEU A 660 -2.99 -28.60 2.50
C LEU A 660 -3.73 -29.81 3.03
N LYS A 661 -3.69 -30.05 4.34
CA LYS A 661 -4.56 -31.05 4.97
C LYS A 661 -5.94 -30.46 5.20
N SER A 662 -6.96 -31.30 4.99
CA SER A 662 -8.35 -30.91 5.23
C SER A 662 -8.59 -30.64 6.70
N THR A 663 -9.00 -29.41 7.03
CA THR A 663 -9.42 -29.02 8.37
C THR A 663 -10.94 -28.97 8.43
N SER A 664 -11.53 -29.64 9.43
CA SER A 664 -12.98 -29.64 9.61
C SER A 664 -13.47 -28.31 10.16
N ALA A 665 -14.60 -27.82 9.65
CA ALA A 665 -15.23 -26.62 10.18
C ALA A 665 -15.67 -26.80 11.64
N ILE A 666 -15.53 -25.74 12.44
CA ILE A 666 -16.02 -25.74 13.82
C ILE A 666 -17.55 -25.82 13.79
N LYS A 667 -18.13 -26.67 14.65
CA LYS A 667 -19.59 -26.70 14.82
C LYS A 667 -20.07 -25.35 15.35
N ALA A 668 -21.20 -24.86 14.82
CA ALA A 668 -21.85 -23.68 15.35
C ALA A 668 -22.05 -23.83 16.86
N ALA A 669 -21.69 -22.80 17.62
CA ALA A 669 -21.99 -22.78 19.05
C ALA A 669 -23.52 -22.75 19.24
N THR A 670 -24.06 -23.72 19.96
CA THR A 670 -25.46 -23.73 20.38
C THR A 670 -25.60 -22.80 21.57
N LEU A 671 -26.21 -21.63 21.36
CA LEU A 671 -26.44 -20.65 22.43
C LEU A 671 -27.72 -20.99 23.19
N LYS A 672 -27.67 -20.87 24.52
CA LYS A 672 -28.88 -20.80 25.36
C LYS A 672 -29.52 -19.42 25.24
N GLU A 673 -30.77 -19.27 25.70
CA GLU A 673 -31.53 -18.00 25.60
C GLU A 673 -30.80 -16.76 26.16
N ASN A 674 -29.88 -16.94 27.12
CA ASN A 674 -29.13 -15.85 27.76
C ASN A 674 -27.66 -15.77 27.32
N GLU A 675 -27.27 -16.48 26.26
CA GLU A 675 -25.89 -16.49 25.76
C GLU A 675 -25.78 -15.72 24.43
N PHE A 676 -24.70 -14.96 24.28
CA PHE A 676 -24.41 -14.20 23.06
C PHE A 676 -23.02 -14.56 22.54
N ILE A 677 -22.89 -14.69 21.22
CA ILE A 677 -21.57 -14.73 20.59
C ILE A 677 -21.17 -13.28 20.31
N LEU A 678 -20.14 -12.81 21.02
CA LEU A 678 -19.55 -11.53 20.71
C LEU A 678 -18.76 -11.66 19.40
N THR A 679 -19.09 -10.82 18.42
CA THR A 679 -18.28 -10.63 17.22
C THR A 679 -17.90 -9.17 17.12
N SER A 680 -16.61 -8.92 16.95
CA SER A 680 -16.05 -7.60 16.72
C SER A 680 -15.31 -7.61 15.39
N TRP A 681 -15.16 -6.43 14.80
CA TRP A 681 -14.27 -6.24 13.65
C TRP A 681 -12.80 -6.36 14.05
N ARG A 682 -12.49 -6.16 15.34
CA ARG A 682 -11.21 -6.39 16.01
C ARG A 682 -11.43 -7.53 17.01
N ARG A 683 -11.05 -8.76 16.64
CA ARG A 683 -11.09 -9.93 17.52
C ARG A 683 -9.74 -10.15 18.16
#